data_AF-A0A6L9J5A9-F1
#
_entry.id   AF-A0A6L9J5A9-F1
#
_cell.length_a   1.000
_cell.length_b   1.000
_cell.length_c   1.000
_cell.angle_alpha   90.00
_cell.angle_beta   90.00
_cell.angle_gamma   90.00
#
_symmetry.space_group_name_H-M   'P 1'
#
loop_
_entity.id
_entity.type
_entity.pdbx_description
1 polymer ?
#
loop_
_entity_poly.entity_id
_entity_poly.type
_entity_poly.pdbx_seq_one_letter_code
_entity_poly.pdbx_strand_id
1 'polypeptide(L)'
;MSIPGHVFISYRSTQSELPFCLFHDLEEIGIAVWIDKNKITGGENWRKEIATAISGCSAFIAVLSPEYTQSDICIKELSRAESLEKPVIPVVLEEVSPSKLPLTMEGVQYIDFCAWDKTNSYREKFVDLVKALDALGISSSGVQPPQLKRVRWWKLIRTLLAITAAVVAFIAVLASILDSRSVRNFFSWDNETSSTTTVPSPNIMATPTPLSPPATLTVPVQDFADNPKGLVVAPSSDGMALWGYGEANGVLFALDTANGSPIDVWSPPNSEGDRRAYPLRPQLGATFRPSALYYDGVWLWIADSSENRVVALDPKTLDLRAEWPLGGEPVAITSLDNSLWVALHDTGELAVATIDHNTGERSLFCRQERLVIGEAPVSLAVEGRSAIWVAYGRGEQGAVRSVSVQGCRLSEPIPLGVMPSQLVVNENTLWAVSDAGALFRLDLAETRIPEEIELDDKRVEAVLDTGEYIWVADSKGPELLILNADDLFERLSIALNSRPLAFAQFGAQTWISIADDTLTQYIVPQYIHPGLVDIAWADDTLWLIDDQSNLCQLEGAHKQCILLELDGVPTLLSTASRRDNTILWLETDANIIWRVVHDMDEVRVEPAYTLDSQATSLFEETGTRLWISNPSTGLLATIDFQSGQQSNILGLNCTPPDVLGYDGTVVWFAYRGARQEMVPVEYNADSETCIEIVTPLSLEVSVSDLLATNDVLFVASAGTVTLVDPAEGTILNVIGASQSIFALAGNSQQVWAADRNQGYIYSIYQG
;
A
#
# COMPACT_ATOMS: atom_id res chain seq x y z
N MET A 1 29.20 41.50 0.21
CA MET A 1 30.62 41.24 -0.08
C MET A 1 30.75 39.75 -0.32
N SER A 2 31.12 39.32 -1.52
CA SER A 2 31.20 37.90 -1.90
C SER A 2 32.38 37.23 -1.21
N ILE A 3 32.10 36.20 -0.40
CA ILE A 3 33.11 35.40 0.28
C ILE A 3 33.85 34.58 -0.80
N PRO A 4 35.17 34.74 -1.01
CA PRO A 4 35.89 33.91 -1.98
C PRO A 4 35.86 32.46 -1.51
N GLY A 5 35.50 31.51 -2.38
CA GLY A 5 35.51 30.10 -2.00
C GLY A 5 34.14 29.45 -1.70
N HIS A 6 33.01 30.17 -1.87
CA HIS A 6 31.68 29.68 -1.45
C HIS A 6 30.99 28.77 -2.48
N VAL A 7 29.99 28.01 -2.04
CA VAL A 7 29.07 27.21 -2.87
C VAL A 7 27.79 28.00 -3.12
N PHE A 8 27.33 28.10 -4.37
CA PHE A 8 26.11 28.82 -4.74
C PHE A 8 24.95 27.84 -4.97
N ILE A 9 23.76 28.04 -4.40
CA ILE A 9 22.57 27.19 -4.62
C ILE A 9 21.51 27.97 -5.40
N SER A 10 21.11 27.47 -6.58
CA SER A 10 20.00 28.01 -7.39
C SER A 10 18.79 27.09 -7.33
N TYR A 11 17.59 27.65 -7.12
CA TYR A 11 16.33 26.91 -6.94
C TYR A 11 15.10 27.79 -7.27
N ARG A 12 13.90 27.19 -7.32
CA ARG A 12 12.62 27.91 -7.50
C ARG A 12 11.89 28.13 -6.16
N SER A 13 11.37 29.33 -5.92
CA SER A 13 10.91 29.77 -4.58
C SER A 13 9.48 29.38 -4.16
N THR A 14 8.66 28.75 -5.01
CA THR A 14 7.21 28.60 -4.80
C THR A 14 6.76 27.28 -4.15
N GLN A 15 7.62 26.25 -3.99
CA GLN A 15 7.11 24.92 -3.63
C GLN A 15 8.10 23.93 -2.94
N SER A 16 9.15 24.35 -2.22
CA SER A 16 9.97 23.38 -1.46
C SER A 16 10.83 23.97 -0.34
N GLU A 17 11.03 23.20 0.73
CA GLU A 17 11.86 23.52 1.91
C GLU A 17 13.31 22.98 1.80
N LEU A 18 13.59 22.02 0.89
CA LEU A 18 14.90 21.35 0.74
C LEU A 18 16.10 22.30 0.54
N PRO A 19 16.05 23.32 -0.35
CA PRO A 19 17.21 24.19 -0.58
C PRO A 19 17.65 24.93 0.68
N PHE A 20 16.71 25.20 1.58
CA PHE A 20 16.99 25.82 2.88
C PHE A 20 17.60 24.81 3.86
N CYS A 21 17.10 23.57 3.90
CA CYS A 21 17.74 22.49 4.66
C CYS A 21 19.20 22.33 4.24
N LEU A 22 19.48 22.19 2.93
CA LEU A 22 20.83 22.05 2.37
C LEU A 22 21.75 23.22 2.71
N PHE A 23 21.24 24.45 2.61
CA PHE A 23 21.99 25.64 3.01
C PHE A 23 22.44 25.54 4.47
N HIS A 24 21.53 25.17 5.38
CA HIS A 24 21.81 25.16 6.81
C HIS A 24 22.83 24.10 7.19
N ASP A 25 22.68 22.89 6.65
CA ASP A 25 23.55 21.78 7.03
C ASP A 25 24.95 21.89 6.41
N LEU A 26 25.09 22.45 5.20
CA LEU A 26 26.40 22.70 4.59
C LEU A 26 27.19 23.77 5.35
N GLU A 27 26.51 24.81 5.85
CA GLU A 27 27.14 25.80 6.74
C GLU A 27 27.54 25.18 8.08
N GLU A 28 26.75 24.26 8.64
CA GLU A 28 27.04 23.63 9.94
C GLU A 28 28.33 22.78 9.90
N ILE A 29 28.65 22.17 8.76
CA ILE A 29 29.91 21.46 8.53
C ILE A 29 31.07 22.37 8.08
N GLY A 30 30.85 23.68 8.02
CA GLY A 30 31.88 24.70 7.78
C GLY A 30 32.13 25.07 6.32
N ILE A 31 31.23 24.73 5.41
CA ILE A 31 31.31 25.13 3.99
C ILE A 31 30.53 26.45 3.82
N ALA A 32 31.16 27.47 3.23
CA ALA A 32 30.48 28.75 3.00
C ALA A 32 29.46 28.62 1.85
N VAL A 33 28.18 28.92 2.09
CA VAL A 33 27.11 28.79 1.08
C VAL A 33 26.42 30.14 0.79
N TRP A 34 25.98 30.33 -0.45
CA TRP A 34 25.19 31.49 -0.89
C TRP A 34 23.91 31.01 -1.57
N ILE A 35 22.75 31.57 -1.17
CA ILE A 35 21.41 31.28 -1.74
C ILE A 35 20.56 32.56 -1.71
N ASP A 36 19.66 32.75 -2.68
CA ASP A 36 18.81 33.96 -2.77
C ASP A 36 17.55 33.84 -1.88
N LYS A 37 17.61 34.37 -0.65
CA LYS A 37 16.60 34.14 0.41
C LYS A 37 15.39 35.09 0.44
N ASN A 38 15.21 36.01 -0.51
CA ASN A 38 14.17 37.05 -0.40
C ASN A 38 13.05 36.93 -1.47
N LYS A 39 11.78 36.87 -1.02
CA LYS A 39 10.59 37.01 -1.90
C LYS A 39 10.52 38.43 -2.54
N ILE A 40 10.66 38.51 -3.87
CA ILE A 40 10.16 39.50 -4.88
C ILE A 40 10.46 41.02 -4.69
N THR A 41 11.30 41.66 -5.54
CA THR A 41 11.15 43.06 -6.10
C THR A 41 12.20 43.37 -7.20
N GLY A 42 11.80 43.93 -8.36
CA GLY A 42 12.67 44.08 -9.55
C GLY A 42 13.61 45.30 -9.61
N GLY A 43 14.80 45.14 -10.22
CA GLY A 43 15.77 46.21 -10.54
C GLY A 43 17.05 45.74 -11.25
N GLU A 44 18.00 46.61 -11.62
CA GLU A 44 19.28 46.23 -12.28
C GLU A 44 20.41 45.81 -11.31
N ASN A 45 20.38 46.28 -10.06
CA ASN A 45 21.46 46.02 -9.09
C ASN A 45 21.47 44.57 -8.56
N TRP A 46 20.32 43.92 -8.39
CA TRP A 46 20.28 42.53 -7.91
C TRP A 46 20.95 41.57 -8.91
N ARG A 47 20.74 41.80 -10.22
CA ARG A 47 21.40 41.02 -11.27
C ARG A 47 22.92 41.15 -11.22
N LYS A 48 23.45 42.33 -10.85
CA LYS A 48 24.90 42.53 -10.66
C LYS A 48 25.43 41.77 -9.45
N GLU A 49 24.67 41.73 -8.35
CA GLU A 49 25.06 41.00 -7.15
C GLU A 49 25.06 39.48 -7.38
N ILE A 50 24.01 38.93 -7.99
CA ILE A 50 23.97 37.52 -8.38
C ILE A 50 25.10 37.19 -9.35
N ALA A 51 25.31 38.03 -10.38
CA ALA A 51 26.42 37.80 -11.31
C ALA A 51 27.80 37.83 -10.63
N THR A 52 27.98 38.68 -9.61
CA THR A 52 29.21 38.73 -8.81
C THR A 52 29.35 37.51 -7.91
N ALA A 53 28.26 37.05 -7.30
CA ALA A 53 28.22 35.86 -6.46
C ALA A 53 28.57 34.60 -7.28
N ILE A 54 27.92 34.40 -8.43
CA ILE A 54 28.25 33.31 -9.37
C ILE A 54 29.70 33.38 -9.82
N SER A 55 30.25 34.59 -10.04
CA SER A 55 31.66 34.72 -10.44
C SER A 55 32.65 34.33 -9.32
N GLY A 56 32.27 34.57 -8.06
CA GLY A 56 33.11 34.30 -6.88
C GLY A 56 32.96 32.90 -6.29
N CYS A 57 32.00 32.09 -6.76
CA CYS A 57 31.76 30.76 -6.20
C CYS A 57 32.82 29.74 -6.66
N SER A 58 33.02 28.71 -5.86
CA SER A 58 33.88 27.55 -6.13
C SER A 58 33.11 26.34 -6.64
N ALA A 59 31.83 26.24 -6.32
CA ALA A 59 30.88 25.29 -6.92
C ALA A 59 29.49 25.91 -7.03
N PHE A 60 28.69 25.42 -7.97
CA PHE A 60 27.33 25.85 -8.24
C PHE A 60 26.39 24.65 -8.14
N ILE A 61 25.43 24.67 -7.22
CA ILE A 61 24.41 23.65 -7.05
C ILE A 61 23.13 24.11 -7.74
N ALA A 62 22.64 23.32 -8.69
CA ALA A 62 21.36 23.56 -9.36
C ALA A 62 20.32 22.60 -8.77
N VAL A 63 19.32 23.12 -8.03
CA VAL A 63 18.22 22.34 -7.48
C VAL A 63 17.13 22.22 -8.53
N LEU A 64 17.16 21.11 -9.26
CA LEU A 64 16.32 20.85 -10.41
C LEU A 64 14.93 20.40 -9.96
N SER A 65 13.93 21.10 -10.47
CA SER A 65 12.51 20.73 -10.46
C SER A 65 11.89 21.10 -11.82
N PRO A 66 10.72 20.56 -12.19
CA PRO A 66 10.03 20.96 -13.42
C PRO A 66 9.85 22.47 -13.54
N GLU A 67 9.59 23.18 -12.45
CA GLU A 67 9.40 24.65 -12.38
C GLU A 67 10.72 25.39 -12.47
N TYR A 68 11.82 24.81 -11.98
CA TYR A 68 13.16 25.34 -12.15
C TYR A 68 13.52 25.45 -13.64
N THR A 69 13.19 24.42 -14.43
CA THR A 69 13.47 24.44 -15.88
C THR A 69 12.60 25.40 -16.68
N GLN A 70 11.40 25.72 -16.18
CA GLN A 70 10.49 26.68 -16.80
C GLN A 70 10.80 28.14 -16.40
N SER A 71 11.75 28.35 -15.47
CA SER A 71 12.13 29.67 -14.96
C SER A 71 13.25 30.31 -15.76
N ASP A 72 12.91 31.32 -16.56
CA ASP A 72 13.83 32.16 -17.34
C ASP A 72 15.05 32.67 -16.55
N ILE A 73 14.89 32.92 -15.25
CA ILE A 73 15.96 33.46 -14.39
C ILE A 73 16.93 32.34 -14.00
N CYS A 74 16.41 31.19 -13.56
CA CYS A 74 17.21 30.04 -13.14
C CYS A 74 18.06 29.50 -14.30
N ILE A 75 17.50 29.43 -15.51
CA ILE A 75 18.23 29.03 -16.71
C ILE A 75 19.34 30.03 -17.06
N LYS A 76 19.10 31.35 -16.91
CA LYS A 76 20.12 32.39 -17.15
C LYS A 76 21.26 32.33 -16.13
N GLU A 77 20.97 32.03 -14.88
CA GLU A 77 21.98 31.84 -13.83
C GLU A 77 22.86 30.62 -14.10
N LEU A 78 22.23 29.49 -14.42
CA LEU A 78 22.94 28.25 -14.79
C LEU A 78 23.85 28.47 -16.01
N SER A 79 23.32 29.05 -17.08
CA SER A 79 24.10 29.38 -18.29
C SER A 79 25.28 30.31 -17.98
N ARG A 80 25.13 31.22 -17.00
CA ARG A 80 26.20 32.14 -16.58
C ARG A 80 27.31 31.40 -15.83
N ALA A 81 26.95 30.49 -14.93
CA ALA A 81 27.90 29.66 -14.18
C ALA A 81 28.71 28.77 -15.15
N GLU A 82 28.05 28.15 -16.12
CA GLU A 82 28.68 27.36 -17.17
C GLU A 82 29.64 28.20 -18.03
N SER A 83 29.24 29.41 -18.44
CA SER A 83 30.11 30.31 -19.21
C SER A 83 31.38 30.74 -18.49
N LEU A 84 31.39 30.62 -17.16
CA LEU A 84 32.53 30.91 -16.29
C LEU A 84 33.27 29.63 -15.86
N GLU A 85 32.93 28.48 -16.47
CA GLU A 85 33.49 27.15 -16.20
C GLU A 85 33.44 26.77 -14.71
N LYS A 86 32.38 27.19 -14.02
CA LYS A 86 32.16 26.81 -12.62
C LYS A 86 31.75 25.33 -12.54
N PRO A 87 32.27 24.55 -11.56
CA PRO A 87 31.78 23.19 -11.32
C PRO A 87 30.30 23.22 -10.95
N VAL A 88 29.46 22.61 -11.78
CA VAL A 88 28.01 22.50 -11.53
C VAL A 88 27.70 21.14 -10.94
N ILE A 89 27.02 21.12 -9.80
CA ILE A 89 26.51 19.93 -9.12
C ILE A 89 24.99 19.96 -9.23
N PRO A 90 24.38 19.11 -10.07
CA PRO A 90 22.93 19.04 -10.15
C PRO A 90 22.39 18.27 -8.95
N VAL A 91 21.42 18.86 -8.26
CA VAL A 91 20.63 18.23 -7.20
C VAL A 91 19.20 18.13 -7.70
N VAL A 92 18.65 16.93 -7.79
CA VAL A 92 17.29 16.74 -8.30
C VAL A 92 16.34 16.73 -7.10
N LEU A 93 15.50 17.75 -7.00
CA LEU A 93 14.45 17.84 -5.99
C LEU A 93 13.17 17.16 -6.48
N GLU A 94 12.86 17.30 -7.76
CA GLU A 94 11.76 16.60 -8.43
C GLU A 94 12.26 16.20 -9.81
N GLU A 95 11.86 15.03 -10.29
CA GLU A 95 12.40 14.49 -11.53
C GLU A 95 12.12 15.42 -12.73
N VAL A 96 13.19 15.79 -13.43
CA VAL A 96 13.12 16.70 -14.58
C VAL A 96 13.49 15.93 -15.83
N SER A 97 12.60 15.93 -16.82
CA SER A 97 12.88 15.27 -18.09
C SER A 97 14.16 15.82 -18.75
N PRO A 98 15.06 14.95 -19.25
CA PRO A 98 16.35 15.35 -19.84
C PRO A 98 16.21 16.36 -20.99
N SER A 99 15.12 16.26 -21.76
CA SER A 99 14.81 17.15 -22.89
C SER A 99 14.49 18.60 -22.51
N LYS A 100 14.18 18.88 -21.24
CA LYS A 100 13.95 20.23 -20.70
C LYS A 100 15.17 20.79 -19.98
N LEU A 101 16.19 19.96 -19.72
CA LEU A 101 17.45 20.42 -19.19
C LEU A 101 18.26 21.08 -20.32
N PRO A 102 19.06 22.12 -20.02
CA PRO A 102 20.04 22.60 -20.97
C PRO A 102 20.94 21.44 -21.43
N LEU A 103 21.22 21.34 -22.73
CA LEU A 103 22.07 20.29 -23.34
C LEU A 103 23.41 20.06 -22.62
N THR A 104 23.94 21.10 -21.96
CA THR A 104 25.17 21.05 -21.14
C THR A 104 25.06 20.18 -19.89
N MET A 105 23.85 19.88 -19.45
CA MET A 105 23.55 19.03 -18.29
C MET A 105 23.16 17.60 -18.70
N GLU A 106 22.98 17.31 -20.00
CA GLU A 106 22.77 15.94 -20.49
C GLU A 106 24.04 15.11 -20.28
N GLY A 107 23.93 14.08 -19.44
CA GLY A 107 25.05 13.19 -19.09
C GLY A 107 25.87 13.62 -17.88
N VAL A 108 25.50 14.69 -17.17
CA VAL A 108 26.12 15.06 -15.89
C VAL A 108 25.49 14.23 -14.76
N GLN A 109 26.33 13.64 -13.91
CA GLN A 109 25.87 12.89 -12.75
C GLN A 109 25.25 13.85 -11.72
N TYR A 110 24.02 13.58 -11.30
CA TYR A 110 23.28 14.38 -10.31
C TYR A 110 23.10 13.65 -8.99
N ILE A 111 22.80 14.40 -7.93
CA ILE A 111 22.47 13.87 -6.61
C ILE A 111 20.96 13.99 -6.42
N ASP A 112 20.33 12.83 -6.28
CA ASP A 112 18.88 12.72 -6.18
C ASP A 112 18.39 12.95 -4.75
N PHE A 113 17.63 14.02 -4.55
CA PHE A 113 16.95 14.40 -3.31
C PHE A 113 15.41 14.34 -3.44
N CYS A 114 14.85 13.61 -4.42
CA CYS A 114 13.40 13.53 -4.64
C CYS A 114 12.60 12.99 -3.42
N ALA A 115 13.24 12.26 -2.51
CA ALA A 115 12.61 11.68 -1.31
C ALA A 115 13.22 12.21 0.00
N TRP A 116 13.52 13.51 0.07
CA TRP A 116 14.29 14.11 1.16
C TRP A 116 13.53 14.28 2.50
N ASP A 117 12.21 14.33 2.49
CA ASP A 117 11.35 14.55 3.68
C ASP A 117 11.21 13.33 4.62
N LYS A 118 11.70 12.15 4.22
CA LYS A 118 11.73 10.93 5.06
C LYS A 118 12.87 10.95 6.09
N THR A 119 12.61 10.48 7.32
CA THR A 119 13.40 10.62 8.58
C THR A 119 14.92 10.32 8.51
N ASN A 120 15.45 9.72 7.44
CA ASN A 120 16.91 9.52 7.21
C ASN A 120 17.44 9.74 5.77
N SER A 121 16.60 9.89 4.74
CA SER A 121 17.01 9.99 3.32
C SER A 121 17.83 11.25 3.04
N TYR A 122 17.38 12.37 3.61
CA TYR A 122 18.07 13.64 3.49
C TYR A 122 19.50 13.59 4.04
N ARG A 123 19.76 12.92 5.18
CA ARG A 123 21.11 12.83 5.75
C ARG A 123 22.07 12.02 4.86
N GLU A 124 21.59 10.99 4.15
CA GLU A 124 22.42 10.17 3.25
C GLU A 124 22.79 10.93 1.97
N LYS A 125 21.81 11.55 1.31
CA LYS A 125 22.04 12.34 0.11
C LYS A 125 22.85 13.59 0.40
N PHE A 126 22.68 14.15 1.60
CA PHE A 126 23.52 15.22 2.12
C PHE A 126 24.99 14.78 2.26
N VAL A 127 25.26 13.56 2.74
CA VAL A 127 26.62 13.01 2.79
C VAL A 127 27.22 12.85 1.39
N ASP A 128 26.44 12.44 0.38
CA ASP A 128 26.93 12.33 -1.00
C ASP A 128 27.19 13.69 -1.65
N LEU A 129 26.37 14.70 -1.34
CA LEU A 129 26.63 16.09 -1.71
C LEU A 129 27.93 16.61 -1.11
N VAL A 130 28.19 16.31 0.15
CA VAL A 130 29.44 16.68 0.82
C VAL A 130 30.65 15.98 0.19
N LYS A 131 30.53 14.69 -0.17
CA LYS A 131 31.60 13.97 -0.90
C LYS A 131 31.89 14.58 -2.27
N ALA A 132 30.85 15.00 -3.01
CA ALA A 132 31.03 15.67 -4.30
C ALA A 132 31.75 17.02 -4.15
N LEU A 133 31.45 17.78 -3.10
CA LEU A 133 32.14 19.04 -2.77
C LEU A 133 33.59 18.79 -2.30
N ASP A 134 33.82 17.79 -1.45
CA ASP A 134 35.16 17.37 -1.01
C ASP A 134 36.04 16.96 -2.21
N ALA A 135 35.48 16.25 -3.20
CA ALA A 135 36.19 15.84 -4.41
C ALA A 135 36.63 17.03 -5.28
N LEU A 136 35.95 18.17 -5.18
CA LEU A 136 36.34 19.43 -5.81
C LEU A 136 37.36 20.22 -4.97
N GLY A 137 37.84 19.66 -3.86
CA GLY A 137 38.77 20.30 -2.92
C GLY A 137 38.10 21.27 -1.96
N ILE A 138 36.77 21.24 -1.84
CA ILE A 138 35.97 22.08 -0.96
C ILE A 138 35.70 21.28 0.33
N SER A 139 36.72 21.15 1.18
CA SER A 139 36.65 20.25 2.34
C SER A 139 36.07 20.87 3.62
N SER A 140 35.23 20.09 4.31
CA SER A 140 34.90 20.33 5.72
C SER A 140 36.17 20.21 6.57
N SER A 141 36.45 21.19 7.42
CA SER A 141 37.56 21.11 8.36
C SER A 141 37.21 20.13 9.49
N GLY A 142 37.29 18.82 9.23
CA GLY A 142 37.27 17.73 10.19
C GLY A 142 36.35 17.93 11.41
N VAL A 143 35.02 17.76 11.23
CA VAL A 143 34.04 17.75 12.33
C VAL A 143 33.31 16.40 12.35
N GLN A 144 33.37 15.71 13.49
CA GLN A 144 32.54 14.52 13.74
C GLN A 144 31.07 14.91 14.00
N PRO A 145 30.07 14.13 13.57
CA PRO A 145 28.68 14.29 14.00
C PRO A 145 28.53 14.10 15.53
N PRO A 146 27.53 14.72 16.16
CA PRO A 146 27.64 15.33 17.49
C PRO A 146 27.61 14.33 18.66
N GLN A 147 28.48 14.55 19.65
CA GLN A 147 28.45 13.88 20.96
C GLN A 147 27.47 14.59 21.91
N LEU A 148 26.53 13.82 22.48
CA LEU A 148 25.50 14.26 23.44
C LEU A 148 26.06 14.96 24.68
N LYS A 149 25.47 16.10 25.07
CA LYS A 149 25.65 16.71 26.41
C LYS A 149 24.36 16.78 27.22
N ARG A 150 24.47 16.25 28.43
CA ARG A 150 23.51 16.13 29.55
C ARG A 150 22.77 17.44 29.92
N VAL A 151 21.44 17.35 29.85
CA VAL A 151 20.43 17.54 30.92
C VAL A 151 20.46 18.80 31.81
N ARG A 152 19.28 19.40 32.05
CA ARG A 152 18.96 20.11 33.32
C ARG A 152 17.50 19.92 33.79
N TRP A 153 17.18 18.70 34.24
CA TRP A 153 15.83 18.23 34.63
C TRP A 153 15.30 18.77 35.98
N TRP A 154 16.13 19.43 36.78
CA TRP A 154 15.74 20.03 38.08
C TRP A 154 14.68 21.15 38.02
N LYS A 155 14.38 21.72 36.85
CA LYS A 155 13.32 22.73 36.70
C LYS A 155 11.93 22.11 36.60
N LEU A 156 11.81 20.87 36.12
CA LEU A 156 10.54 20.13 36.00
C LEU A 156 10.03 19.58 37.35
N ILE A 157 10.94 19.31 38.29
CA ILE A 157 10.58 18.80 39.63
C ILE A 157 9.82 19.85 40.47
N ARG A 158 10.04 21.15 40.22
CA ARG A 158 9.37 22.23 40.97
C ARG A 158 7.91 22.45 40.56
N THR A 159 7.56 22.20 39.31
CA THR A 159 6.19 22.32 38.81
C THR A 159 5.33 21.13 39.24
N LEU A 160 5.88 19.92 39.33
CA LEU A 160 5.14 18.73 39.75
C LEU A 160 4.74 18.73 41.24
N LEU A 161 5.56 19.33 42.12
CA LEU A 161 5.29 19.43 43.56
C LEU A 161 4.18 20.45 43.91
N ALA A 162 3.92 21.42 43.03
CA ALA A 162 2.84 22.39 43.23
C ALA A 162 1.46 21.81 42.86
N ILE A 163 1.42 20.96 41.83
CA ILE A 163 0.18 20.34 41.33
C ILE A 163 -0.34 19.29 42.32
N THR A 164 0.55 18.51 42.91
CA THR A 164 0.20 17.49 43.92
C THR A 164 -0.41 18.11 45.19
N ALA A 165 0.06 19.27 45.64
CA ALA A 165 -0.51 19.96 46.80
C ALA A 165 -1.94 20.50 46.55
N ALA A 166 -2.24 20.94 45.32
CA ALA A 166 -3.56 21.45 44.95
C ALA A 166 -4.62 20.33 44.92
N VAL A 167 -4.25 19.14 44.43
CA VAL A 167 -5.16 17.99 44.34
C VAL A 167 -5.55 17.47 45.73
N VAL A 168 -4.60 17.41 46.67
CA VAL A 168 -4.89 16.95 48.05
C VAL A 168 -5.83 17.91 48.77
N ALA A 169 -5.68 19.23 48.57
CA ALA A 169 -6.59 20.21 49.15
C ALA A 169 -8.03 20.08 48.60
N PHE A 170 -8.18 19.77 47.32
CA PHE A 170 -9.49 19.59 46.68
C PHE A 170 -10.23 18.36 47.21
N ILE A 171 -9.53 17.24 47.39
CA ILE A 171 -10.10 15.99 47.92
C ILE A 171 -10.59 16.18 49.37
N ALA A 172 -9.86 16.94 50.19
CA ALA A 172 -10.26 17.22 51.57
C ALA A 172 -11.55 18.06 51.65
N VAL A 173 -11.77 18.99 50.72
CA VAL A 173 -13.01 19.79 50.65
C VAL A 173 -14.18 18.91 50.24
N LEU A 174 -13.99 18.02 49.26
CA LEU A 174 -15.05 17.10 48.81
C LEU A 174 -15.48 16.12 49.91
N ALA A 175 -14.53 15.62 50.71
CA ALA A 175 -14.80 14.75 51.84
C ALA A 175 -15.56 15.44 52.98
N SER A 176 -15.51 16.78 53.08
CA SER A 176 -16.24 17.55 54.10
C SER A 176 -17.72 17.84 53.75
N ILE A 177 -18.09 17.70 52.47
CA ILE A 177 -19.44 17.98 51.96
C ILE A 177 -20.33 16.73 52.06
N LEU A 178 -19.73 15.55 52.17
CA LEU A 178 -20.42 14.28 52.26
C LEU A 178 -20.32 13.69 53.67
N ASP A 179 -20.85 14.39 54.67
CA ASP A 179 -21.28 13.73 55.90
C ASP A 179 -22.62 14.23 56.44
N SER A 180 -23.58 13.30 56.33
CA SER A 180 -24.63 13.01 57.30
C SER A 180 -26.08 13.38 56.92
N ARG A 181 -26.88 12.31 56.87
CA ARG A 181 -28.33 12.21 57.16
C ARG A 181 -29.29 12.70 56.07
N SER A 182 -29.75 11.79 55.23
CA SER A 182 -31.13 11.26 55.28
C SER A 182 -31.42 10.28 54.12
N VAL A 183 -32.34 9.37 54.38
CA VAL A 183 -33.07 8.53 53.42
C VAL A 183 -32.39 7.23 52.97
N ARG A 184 -32.11 6.36 53.95
CA ARG A 184 -32.58 4.97 53.85
C ARG A 184 -34.09 4.98 54.06
N ASN A 185 -34.80 4.31 53.15
CA ASN A 185 -36.23 3.96 53.12
C ASN A 185 -36.87 4.54 51.85
N PHE A 186 -36.89 3.78 50.76
CA PHE A 186 -38.09 3.61 49.95
C PHE A 186 -37.86 2.50 48.89
N PHE A 187 -38.33 1.29 49.25
CA PHE A 187 -38.91 0.25 48.41
C PHE A 187 -38.08 -0.57 47.39
N SER A 188 -37.97 -1.85 47.74
CA SER A 188 -38.07 -3.04 46.88
C SER A 188 -39.49 -3.25 46.32
N TRP A 189 -39.64 -3.74 45.08
CA TRP A 189 -40.32 -5.00 44.68
C TRP A 189 -40.51 -5.10 43.14
N ASP A 190 -40.07 -6.23 42.61
CA ASP A 190 -40.66 -7.18 41.65
C ASP A 190 -41.31 -6.79 40.31
N ASN A 191 -41.07 -7.71 39.36
CA ASN A 191 -41.71 -7.93 38.08
C ASN A 191 -43.24 -8.03 38.16
N GLU A 192 -43.94 -7.41 37.20
CA GLU A 192 -45.12 -8.02 36.58
C GLU A 192 -45.44 -7.40 35.21
N THR A 193 -45.83 -8.28 34.29
CA THR A 193 -46.38 -8.05 32.96
C THR A 193 -47.65 -7.20 32.96
N SER A 194 -47.82 -6.30 31.97
CA SER A 194 -49.08 -6.09 31.25
C SER A 194 -48.92 -5.15 30.04
N SER A 195 -49.58 -5.55 28.95
CA SER A 195 -49.77 -4.90 27.66
C SER A 195 -50.34 -3.48 27.69
N THR A 196 -49.96 -2.62 26.73
CA THR A 196 -50.86 -1.64 26.10
C THR A 196 -50.29 -1.07 24.78
N THR A 197 -51.02 -1.38 23.71
CA THR A 197 -51.39 -0.56 22.53
C THR A 197 -50.37 0.35 21.82
N THR A 198 -50.15 -0.05 20.57
CA THR A 198 -49.53 0.57 19.39
C THR A 198 -49.84 2.05 19.10
N VAL A 199 -48.79 2.82 18.83
CA VAL A 199 -48.77 3.98 17.91
C VAL A 199 -47.69 3.66 16.86
N PRO A 200 -47.95 3.73 15.54
CA PRO A 200 -46.94 3.35 14.56
C PRO A 200 -45.93 4.51 14.40
N SER A 201 -44.70 4.28 14.88
CA SER A 201 -43.53 5.04 14.48
C SER A 201 -43.06 4.56 13.10
N PRO A 202 -42.49 5.45 12.27
CA PRO A 202 -42.15 5.16 10.88
C PRO A 202 -41.17 3.99 10.80
N ASN A 203 -41.34 3.16 9.77
CA ASN A 203 -40.45 2.04 9.45
C ASN A 203 -38.99 2.46 9.62
N ILE A 204 -38.38 2.01 10.72
CA ILE A 204 -36.94 1.96 10.83
C ILE A 204 -36.53 0.92 9.80
N MET A 205 -35.98 1.44 8.71
CA MET A 205 -35.23 0.73 7.68
C MET A 205 -34.37 -0.33 8.38
N ALA A 206 -34.43 -1.57 7.89
CA ALA A 206 -33.57 -2.63 8.37
C ALA A 206 -32.14 -2.11 8.45
N THR A 207 -31.49 -2.29 9.59
CA THR A 207 -30.06 -2.02 9.77
C THR A 207 -29.33 -2.71 8.61
N PRO A 208 -28.51 -2.01 7.80
CA PRO A 208 -27.79 -2.66 6.72
C PRO A 208 -26.97 -3.81 7.31
N THR A 209 -27.10 -4.97 6.67
CA THR A 209 -26.29 -6.15 6.97
C THR A 209 -24.82 -5.75 6.86
N PRO A 210 -23.91 -6.21 7.75
CA PRO A 210 -22.51 -5.83 7.67
C PRO A 210 -21.97 -6.13 6.27
N LEU A 211 -21.36 -5.10 5.66
CA LEU A 211 -20.74 -5.09 4.34
C LEU A 211 -19.44 -5.90 4.37
N SER A 212 -19.51 -7.23 4.51
CA SER A 212 -18.32 -8.08 4.43
C SER A 212 -17.96 -8.32 2.96
N PRO A 213 -16.70 -8.07 2.54
CA PRO A 213 -16.32 -8.31 1.16
C PRO A 213 -16.42 -9.80 0.85
N PRO A 214 -16.91 -10.16 -0.35
CA PRO A 214 -16.93 -11.55 -0.74
C PRO A 214 -15.50 -12.06 -0.79
N ALA A 215 -15.29 -13.30 -0.34
CA ALA A 215 -14.05 -13.99 -0.61
C ALA A 215 -13.79 -14.02 -2.12
N THR A 216 -12.58 -13.65 -2.52
CA THR A 216 -12.17 -13.71 -3.94
C THR A 216 -12.00 -15.17 -4.37
N LEU A 217 -11.53 -16.02 -3.45
CA LEU A 217 -11.33 -17.44 -3.65
C LEU A 217 -11.41 -18.16 -2.30
N THR A 218 -12.06 -19.32 -2.26
CA THR A 218 -12.07 -20.22 -1.10
C THR A 218 -11.68 -21.61 -1.56
N VAL A 219 -10.61 -22.15 -0.97
CA VAL A 219 -10.06 -23.46 -1.29
C VAL A 219 -10.23 -24.40 -0.10
N PRO A 220 -11.01 -25.47 -0.23
CA PRO A 220 -11.05 -26.51 0.79
C PRO A 220 -9.74 -27.32 0.72
N VAL A 221 -9.01 -27.40 1.84
CA VAL A 221 -7.79 -28.20 1.95
C VAL A 221 -7.92 -29.39 2.90
N GLN A 222 -9.10 -29.58 3.50
CA GLN A 222 -9.47 -30.71 4.36
C GLN A 222 -9.11 -32.11 3.80
N ASP A 223 -8.98 -32.25 2.47
CA ASP A 223 -8.63 -33.52 1.83
C ASP A 223 -7.15 -33.91 2.08
N PHE A 224 -6.30 -32.95 2.48
CA PHE A 224 -4.86 -33.19 2.65
C PHE A 224 -4.19 -32.41 3.79
N ALA A 225 -4.72 -31.29 4.26
CA ALA A 225 -4.12 -30.48 5.33
C ALA A 225 -5.12 -30.18 6.45
N ASP A 226 -4.78 -30.65 7.65
CA ASP A 226 -5.57 -30.44 8.86
C ASP A 226 -4.96 -29.27 9.66
N ASN A 227 -5.79 -28.30 10.04
CA ASN A 227 -5.40 -27.08 10.74
C ASN A 227 -4.23 -26.34 10.03
N PRO A 228 -4.46 -25.84 8.79
CA PRO A 228 -3.39 -25.27 7.98
C PRO A 228 -2.72 -24.07 8.66
N LYS A 229 -1.39 -24.05 8.74
CA LYS A 229 -0.58 -23.00 9.39
C LYS A 229 0.69 -22.69 8.61
N GLY A 230 1.40 -21.65 9.07
CA GLY A 230 2.69 -21.24 8.56
C GLY A 230 2.65 -20.90 7.08
N LEU A 231 1.64 -20.13 6.67
CA LEU A 231 1.45 -19.76 5.28
C LEU A 231 2.58 -18.84 4.80
N VAL A 232 3.16 -19.14 3.64
CA VAL A 232 4.17 -18.30 2.98
C VAL A 232 3.96 -18.33 1.48
N VAL A 233 4.16 -17.21 0.79
CA VAL A 233 4.08 -17.16 -0.67
C VAL A 233 5.49 -17.24 -1.25
N ALA A 234 5.72 -18.19 -2.16
CA ALA A 234 7.00 -18.42 -2.83
C ALA A 234 6.79 -18.91 -4.28
N PRO A 235 7.77 -18.74 -5.18
CA PRO A 235 7.67 -19.27 -6.54
C PRO A 235 7.48 -20.79 -6.57
N SER A 236 6.82 -21.30 -7.60
CA SER A 236 6.66 -22.74 -7.88
C SER A 236 7.06 -23.05 -9.33
N SER A 237 6.85 -24.29 -9.77
CA SER A 237 7.06 -24.71 -11.16
C SER A 237 6.24 -23.90 -12.16
N ASP A 238 5.02 -23.51 -11.78
CA ASP A 238 3.99 -22.97 -12.68
C ASP A 238 3.64 -21.50 -12.39
N GLY A 239 4.30 -20.86 -11.43
CA GLY A 239 4.05 -19.44 -11.10
C GLY A 239 4.41 -19.08 -9.66
N MET A 240 3.54 -18.31 -9.02
CA MET A 240 3.59 -18.06 -7.58
C MET A 240 2.65 -19.01 -6.86
N ALA A 241 3.08 -19.52 -5.71
CA ALA A 241 2.31 -20.46 -4.92
C ALA A 241 2.22 -20.04 -3.45
N LEU A 242 1.06 -20.28 -2.87
CA LEU A 242 0.85 -20.26 -1.43
C LEU A 242 1.29 -21.62 -0.85
N TRP A 243 2.40 -21.60 -0.14
CA TRP A 243 2.90 -22.73 0.64
C TRP A 243 2.32 -22.70 2.05
N GLY A 244 2.08 -23.88 2.61
CA GLY A 244 1.64 -24.04 3.99
C GLY A 244 1.81 -25.46 4.46
N TYR A 245 1.56 -25.71 5.74
CA TYR A 245 1.54 -27.06 6.28
C TYR A 245 0.33 -27.34 7.17
N GLY A 246 -0.13 -28.58 7.18
CA GLY A 246 -1.09 -29.07 8.17
C GLY A 246 -0.38 -29.36 9.49
N GLU A 247 -0.74 -28.64 10.55
CA GLU A 247 -0.10 -28.79 11.87
C GLU A 247 -0.33 -30.18 12.47
N ALA A 248 -1.53 -30.76 12.26
CA ALA A 248 -1.89 -32.04 12.88
C ALA A 248 -1.35 -33.26 12.11
N ASN A 249 -1.25 -33.16 10.78
CA ASN A 249 -0.91 -34.28 9.90
C ASN A 249 0.49 -34.16 9.28
N GLY A 250 1.16 -33.01 9.40
CA GLY A 250 2.51 -32.75 8.91
C GLY A 250 2.63 -32.66 7.39
N VAL A 251 1.51 -32.50 6.68
CA VAL A 251 1.49 -32.38 5.21
C VAL A 251 1.95 -30.98 4.81
N LEU A 252 2.90 -30.89 3.90
CA LEU A 252 3.29 -29.64 3.24
C LEU A 252 2.51 -29.52 1.93
N PHE A 253 1.99 -28.35 1.59
CA PHE A 253 1.25 -28.12 0.35
C PHE A 253 1.68 -26.82 -0.32
N ALA A 254 1.43 -26.74 -1.62
CA ALA A 254 1.57 -25.55 -2.45
C ALA A 254 0.31 -25.39 -3.32
N LEU A 255 -0.33 -24.23 -3.23
CA LEU A 255 -1.50 -23.88 -4.03
C LEU A 255 -1.17 -22.75 -4.99
N ASP A 256 -1.72 -22.80 -6.20
CA ASP A 256 -1.68 -21.69 -7.14
C ASP A 256 -2.41 -20.47 -6.56
N THR A 257 -1.75 -19.30 -6.53
CA THR A 257 -2.33 -18.10 -5.92
C THR A 257 -3.47 -17.46 -6.72
N ALA A 258 -3.63 -17.81 -7.99
CA ALA A 258 -4.67 -17.26 -8.87
C ALA A 258 -5.96 -18.08 -8.84
N ASN A 259 -5.86 -19.40 -8.77
CA ASN A 259 -7.03 -20.29 -8.85
C ASN A 259 -7.18 -21.28 -7.68
N GLY A 260 -6.19 -21.36 -6.78
CA GLY A 260 -6.24 -22.21 -5.59
C GLY A 260 -6.02 -23.69 -5.86
N SER A 261 -5.68 -24.08 -7.09
CA SER A 261 -5.43 -25.48 -7.44
C SER A 261 -4.14 -25.96 -6.76
N PRO A 262 -4.12 -27.20 -6.25
CA PRO A 262 -2.90 -27.78 -5.69
C PRO A 262 -1.85 -27.97 -6.79
N ILE A 263 -0.68 -27.35 -6.60
CA ILE A 263 0.50 -27.52 -7.45
C ILE A 263 1.29 -28.72 -6.95
N ASP A 264 1.57 -28.74 -5.64
CA ASP A 264 2.28 -29.85 -5.01
C ASP A 264 1.73 -30.12 -3.60
N VAL A 265 1.72 -31.38 -3.21
CA VAL A 265 1.28 -31.84 -1.89
C VAL A 265 2.22 -32.93 -1.45
N TRP A 266 2.90 -32.72 -0.33
CA TRP A 266 3.85 -33.64 0.24
C TRP A 266 3.35 -34.16 1.59
N SER A 267 3.19 -35.48 1.69
CA SER A 267 2.72 -36.13 2.92
C SER A 267 3.78 -37.08 3.48
N PRO A 268 3.93 -37.17 4.82
CA PRO A 268 4.82 -38.15 5.42
C PRO A 268 4.36 -39.59 5.12
N PRO A 269 5.28 -40.55 4.94
CA PRO A 269 5.00 -41.96 4.60
C PRO A 269 3.97 -42.72 5.45
N ASN A 270 3.69 -42.24 6.67
CA ASN A 270 2.86 -42.94 7.66
C ASN A 270 1.53 -42.23 7.97
N SER A 271 1.12 -41.22 7.19
CA SER A 271 -0.22 -40.64 7.35
C SER A 271 -1.27 -41.68 6.94
N GLU A 272 -1.86 -42.36 7.92
CA GLU A 272 -2.96 -43.32 7.74
C GLU A 272 -4.21 -42.60 7.21
N GLY A 273 -4.27 -42.33 5.91
CA GLY A 273 -5.30 -41.43 5.36
C GLY A 273 -5.63 -41.64 3.89
N ASP A 274 -4.78 -41.19 2.95
CA ASP A 274 -5.22 -41.06 1.56
C ASP A 274 -4.31 -41.68 0.49
N ARG A 275 -5.00 -42.27 -0.50
CA ARG A 275 -4.53 -43.04 -1.66
C ARG A 275 -4.51 -42.19 -2.92
N ARG A 276 -4.11 -40.93 -2.84
CA ARG A 276 -3.73 -40.14 -4.02
C ARG A 276 -2.21 -39.99 -4.00
N ALA A 277 -1.57 -40.67 -4.95
CA ALA A 277 -0.13 -40.73 -5.10
C ALA A 277 0.41 -39.37 -5.55
N TYR A 278 0.59 -38.44 -4.63
CA TYR A 278 1.52 -37.34 -4.83
C TYR A 278 2.94 -37.93 -4.77
N PRO A 279 3.86 -37.48 -5.64
CA PRO A 279 5.16 -38.11 -5.78
C PRO A 279 5.90 -38.10 -4.44
N LEU A 280 6.06 -39.31 -3.86
CA LEU A 280 6.90 -39.55 -2.71
C LEU A 280 8.31 -39.01 -3.00
N ARG A 281 8.65 -37.84 -2.48
CA ARG A 281 10.04 -37.36 -2.44
C ARG A 281 10.66 -37.82 -1.12
N PRO A 282 11.53 -38.84 -1.13
CA PRO A 282 11.93 -39.58 0.07
C PRO A 282 12.96 -38.85 0.96
N GLN A 283 13.04 -37.52 0.92
CA GLN A 283 14.17 -36.78 1.50
C GLN A 283 13.90 -36.16 2.88
N LEU A 284 12.64 -35.94 3.28
CA LEU A 284 12.30 -35.27 4.56
C LEU A 284 12.04 -36.22 5.73
N GLY A 285 12.02 -37.53 5.50
CA GLY A 285 11.87 -38.55 6.56
C GLY A 285 10.43 -38.85 6.96
N ALA A 286 10.23 -39.95 7.69
CA ALA A 286 8.90 -40.44 8.08
C ALA A 286 8.31 -39.76 9.33
N THR A 287 9.16 -39.05 10.08
CA THR A 287 8.84 -38.41 11.36
C THR A 287 8.67 -36.89 11.25
N PHE A 288 8.90 -36.33 10.06
CA PHE A 288 8.91 -34.90 9.78
C PHE A 288 7.71 -34.17 10.37
N ARG A 289 7.96 -33.09 11.12
CA ARG A 289 6.93 -32.23 11.70
C ARG A 289 7.29 -30.77 11.46
N PRO A 290 6.68 -30.13 10.44
CA PRO A 290 6.92 -28.73 10.18
C PRO A 290 6.36 -27.87 11.34
N SER A 291 7.17 -26.96 11.86
CA SER A 291 6.79 -26.02 12.92
C SER A 291 6.82 -24.55 12.48
N ALA A 292 7.54 -24.24 11.40
CA ALA A 292 7.55 -22.93 10.75
C ALA A 292 8.00 -23.06 9.29
N LEU A 293 7.50 -22.16 8.44
CA LEU A 293 7.95 -21.96 7.06
C LEU A 293 8.43 -20.53 6.88
N TYR A 294 9.44 -20.37 6.03
CA TYR A 294 9.96 -19.06 5.65
C TYR A 294 10.58 -19.11 4.25
N TYR A 295 10.31 -18.11 3.43
CA TYR A 295 10.93 -17.97 2.11
C TYR A 295 11.89 -16.78 2.15
N ASP A 296 13.17 -17.02 1.88
CA ASP A 296 14.22 -16.00 1.97
C ASP A 296 14.47 -15.24 0.64
N GLY A 297 13.63 -15.48 -0.37
CA GLY A 297 13.81 -14.96 -1.72
C GLY A 297 14.54 -15.90 -2.67
N VAL A 298 15.10 -17.01 -2.18
CA VAL A 298 15.81 -18.02 -2.97
C VAL A 298 15.33 -19.44 -2.66
N TRP A 299 15.33 -19.81 -1.37
CA TRP A 299 14.94 -21.14 -0.89
C TRP A 299 13.76 -21.07 0.06
N LEU A 300 12.93 -22.10 0.03
CA LEU A 300 11.90 -22.35 1.03
C LEU A 300 12.54 -23.08 2.21
N TRP A 301 12.62 -22.41 3.35
CA TRP A 301 13.10 -22.95 4.60
C TRP A 301 11.96 -23.52 5.43
N ILE A 302 12.20 -24.70 6.01
CA ILE A 302 11.24 -25.41 6.86
C ILE A 302 11.92 -25.79 8.17
N ALA A 303 11.29 -25.43 9.28
CA ALA A 303 11.68 -25.90 10.61
C ALA A 303 11.03 -27.25 10.87
N ASP A 304 11.85 -28.22 11.25
CA ASP A 304 11.41 -29.56 11.61
C ASP A 304 11.67 -29.78 13.10
N SER A 305 10.60 -29.74 13.90
CA SER A 305 10.67 -29.93 15.35
C SER A 305 10.85 -31.38 15.77
N SER A 306 10.63 -32.35 14.86
CA SER A 306 10.81 -33.76 15.16
C SER A 306 12.28 -34.17 15.17
N GLU A 307 13.08 -33.59 14.27
CA GLU A 307 14.50 -33.89 14.10
C GLU A 307 15.41 -32.73 14.56
N ASN A 308 14.83 -31.65 15.11
CA ASN A 308 15.53 -30.47 15.61
C ASN A 308 16.50 -29.88 14.57
N ARG A 309 15.98 -29.65 13.37
CA ARG A 309 16.73 -29.16 12.21
C ARG A 309 15.93 -28.15 11.40
N VAL A 310 16.61 -27.45 10.50
CA VAL A 310 15.99 -26.73 9.38
C VAL A 310 16.46 -27.31 8.06
N VAL A 311 15.54 -27.37 7.10
CA VAL A 311 15.79 -27.85 5.73
C VAL A 311 15.47 -26.74 4.75
N ALA A 312 16.28 -26.61 3.70
CA ALA A 312 16.05 -25.69 2.59
C ALA A 312 15.68 -26.47 1.34
N LEU A 313 14.57 -26.09 0.71
CA LEU A 313 14.13 -26.64 -0.57
C LEU A 313 14.20 -25.57 -1.65
N ASP A 314 14.53 -25.98 -2.87
CA ASP A 314 14.20 -25.19 -4.06
C ASP A 314 12.68 -25.15 -4.20
N PRO A 315 12.03 -23.99 -4.19
CA PRO A 315 10.57 -23.95 -4.20
C PRO A 315 9.97 -24.30 -5.58
N LYS A 316 10.78 -24.27 -6.66
CA LYS A 316 10.34 -24.66 -8.01
C LYS A 316 10.54 -26.15 -8.26
N THR A 317 11.70 -26.68 -7.87
CA THR A 317 12.03 -28.08 -8.14
C THR A 317 11.75 -29.01 -6.98
N LEU A 318 11.54 -28.50 -5.76
CA LEU A 318 11.45 -29.24 -4.50
C LEU A 318 12.66 -30.12 -4.19
N ASP A 319 13.83 -29.74 -4.71
CA ASP A 319 15.08 -30.43 -4.38
C ASP A 319 15.63 -29.90 -3.06
N LEU A 320 16.10 -30.81 -2.20
CA LEU A 320 16.80 -30.44 -0.98
C LEU A 320 18.12 -29.73 -1.33
N ARG A 321 18.28 -28.50 -0.84
CA ARG A 321 19.44 -27.64 -1.08
C ARG A 321 20.39 -27.61 0.11
N ALA A 322 19.85 -27.55 1.32
CA ALA A 322 20.63 -27.51 2.54
C ALA A 322 19.87 -28.17 3.71
N GLU A 323 20.63 -28.65 4.69
CA GLU A 323 20.12 -29.16 5.95
C GLU A 323 21.01 -28.67 7.09
N TRP A 324 20.38 -28.23 8.18
CA TRP A 324 21.08 -27.72 9.34
C TRP A 324 20.48 -28.29 10.64
N PRO A 325 21.18 -29.21 11.33
CA PRO A 325 20.85 -29.64 12.68
C PRO A 325 21.10 -28.53 13.71
N LEU A 326 20.10 -28.20 14.53
CA LEU A 326 20.10 -27.05 15.43
C LEU A 326 20.38 -27.42 16.89
N GLY A 327 20.07 -28.66 17.28
CA GLY A 327 20.31 -29.15 18.64
C GLY A 327 19.36 -28.57 19.70
N GLY A 328 18.24 -28.01 19.26
CA GLY A 328 17.09 -27.54 20.03
C GLY A 328 15.86 -27.49 19.12
N GLU A 329 14.68 -27.29 19.68
CA GLU A 329 13.39 -27.32 18.99
C GLU A 329 13.14 -26.01 18.22
N PRO A 330 13.20 -26.01 16.87
CA PRO A 330 12.94 -24.82 16.08
C PRO A 330 11.44 -24.49 16.07
N VAL A 331 11.09 -23.23 16.35
CA VAL A 331 9.69 -22.75 16.37
C VAL A 331 9.42 -21.54 15.49
N ALA A 332 10.45 -20.77 15.13
CA ALA A 332 10.34 -19.65 14.20
C ALA A 332 11.62 -19.52 13.39
N ILE A 333 11.49 -19.11 12.13
CA ILE A 333 12.60 -18.88 11.20
C ILE A 333 12.41 -17.51 10.56
N THR A 334 13.51 -16.78 10.39
CA THR A 334 13.55 -15.60 9.51
C THR A 334 14.93 -15.45 8.89
N SER A 335 15.07 -14.54 7.92
CA SER A 335 16.35 -14.18 7.34
C SER A 335 16.56 -12.68 7.31
N LEU A 336 17.82 -12.27 7.47
CA LEU A 336 18.22 -10.88 7.32
C LEU A 336 19.69 -10.82 6.91
N ASP A 337 20.04 -9.98 5.92
CA ASP A 337 21.41 -9.78 5.45
C ASP A 337 22.16 -11.10 5.13
N ASN A 338 21.51 -11.98 4.35
CA ASN A 338 22.04 -13.28 3.94
C ASN A 338 22.35 -14.26 5.10
N SER A 339 21.76 -14.00 6.27
CA SER A 339 21.85 -14.86 7.44
C SER A 339 20.49 -15.40 7.85
N LEU A 340 20.46 -16.68 8.20
CA LEU A 340 19.28 -17.38 8.68
C LEU A 340 19.28 -17.37 10.21
N TRP A 341 18.14 -17.02 10.79
CA TRP A 341 17.92 -16.92 12.23
C TRP A 341 16.79 -17.86 12.62
N VAL A 342 17.07 -18.74 13.58
CA VAL A 342 16.10 -19.75 14.02
C VAL A 342 15.94 -19.68 15.54
N ALA A 343 14.71 -19.51 16.00
CA ALA A 343 14.36 -19.53 17.42
C ALA A 343 14.26 -20.96 17.93
N LEU A 344 15.02 -21.28 18.99
CA LEU A 344 15.05 -22.60 19.62
C LEU A 344 14.33 -22.54 20.98
N HIS A 345 13.12 -23.07 21.03
CA HIS A 345 12.20 -22.88 22.16
C HIS A 345 12.72 -23.50 23.46
N ASP A 346 13.20 -24.74 23.40
CA ASP A 346 13.64 -25.52 24.56
C ASP A 346 14.95 -25.03 25.17
N THR A 347 15.86 -24.49 24.35
CA THR A 347 17.19 -24.02 24.78
C THR A 347 17.22 -22.55 25.20
N GLY A 348 16.29 -21.73 24.71
CA GLY A 348 16.32 -20.28 24.94
C GLY A 348 17.31 -19.51 24.05
N GLU A 349 17.76 -20.14 22.96
CA GLU A 349 18.79 -19.64 22.06
C GLU A 349 18.21 -19.26 20.69
N LEU A 350 18.88 -18.36 19.97
CA LEU A 350 18.77 -18.27 18.51
C LEU A 350 19.97 -18.98 17.90
N ALA A 351 19.71 -19.88 16.95
CA ALA A 351 20.73 -20.37 16.05
C ALA A 351 20.86 -19.40 14.86
N VAL A 352 22.11 -19.05 14.50
CA VAL A 352 22.40 -18.04 13.48
C VAL A 352 23.55 -18.50 12.58
N ALA A 353 23.34 -18.47 11.26
CA ALA A 353 24.36 -18.80 10.28
C ALA A 353 24.20 -17.98 9.00
N THR A 354 25.30 -17.65 8.35
CA THR A 354 25.30 -17.18 6.95
C THR A 354 25.18 -18.37 6.02
N ILE A 355 24.35 -18.25 5.00
CA ILE A 355 24.12 -19.31 4.03
C ILE A 355 24.63 -18.86 2.66
N ASP A 356 25.43 -19.70 2.00
CA ASP A 356 25.77 -19.52 0.59
C ASP A 356 24.75 -20.26 -0.28
N HIS A 357 23.88 -19.49 -0.94
CA HIS A 357 22.83 -20.05 -1.80
C HIS A 357 23.32 -20.76 -3.07
N ASN A 358 24.61 -20.69 -3.40
CA ASN A 358 25.16 -21.45 -4.52
C ASN A 358 25.59 -22.86 -4.10
N THR A 359 26.09 -22.99 -2.87
CA THR A 359 26.72 -24.23 -2.38
C THR A 359 25.91 -24.96 -1.32
N GLY A 360 25.01 -24.26 -0.62
CA GLY A 360 24.38 -24.77 0.61
C GLY A 360 25.29 -24.74 1.82
N GLU A 361 26.52 -24.24 1.68
CA GLU A 361 27.46 -24.18 2.80
C GLU A 361 27.09 -23.07 3.78
N ARG A 362 27.21 -23.42 5.06
CA ARG A 362 26.97 -22.53 6.18
C ARG A 362 28.29 -21.97 6.70
N SER A 363 28.27 -20.71 7.12
CA SER A 363 29.40 -20.07 7.79
C SER A 363 28.95 -19.29 9.02
N LEU A 364 29.92 -18.92 9.86
CA LEU A 364 29.67 -18.18 11.10
C LEU A 364 29.24 -16.74 10.77
N PHE A 365 28.06 -16.34 11.24
CA PHE A 365 27.61 -14.95 11.14
C PHE A 365 28.35 -14.04 12.16
N CYS A 366 28.34 -14.38 13.46
CA CYS A 366 28.84 -13.52 14.54
C CYS A 366 29.93 -14.15 15.41
N ARG A 367 31.00 -14.74 14.86
CA ARG A 367 32.02 -15.53 15.63
C ARG A 367 31.42 -16.62 16.56
N GLN A 368 30.11 -16.82 16.54
CA GLN A 368 29.27 -17.63 17.40
C GLN A 368 28.07 -18.06 16.54
N GLU A 369 27.67 -19.32 16.65
CA GLU A 369 26.50 -19.89 15.95
C GLU A 369 25.22 -19.75 16.76
N ARG A 370 25.34 -19.39 18.04
CA ARG A 370 24.23 -19.38 18.99
C ARG A 370 24.25 -18.15 19.85
N LEU A 371 23.07 -17.56 20.03
CA LEU A 371 22.87 -16.36 20.84
C LEU A 371 21.82 -16.65 21.91
N VAL A 372 22.21 -16.59 23.18
CA VAL A 372 21.27 -16.78 24.29
C VAL A 372 20.38 -15.55 24.38
N ILE A 373 19.08 -15.75 24.18
CA ILE A 373 18.08 -14.71 24.35
C ILE A 373 17.59 -14.83 25.78
N GLY A 374 16.65 -15.71 26.02
CA GLY A 374 15.97 -15.94 27.30
C GLY A 374 15.12 -17.18 27.15
N GLU A 375 14.42 -17.58 28.21
CA GLU A 375 13.62 -18.81 28.16
C GLU A 375 12.57 -18.74 27.05
N ALA A 376 12.41 -19.83 26.30
CA ALA A 376 11.29 -20.04 25.37
C ALA A 376 11.07 -18.90 24.36
N PRO A 377 12.00 -18.65 23.41
CA PRO A 377 11.69 -17.83 22.25
C PRO A 377 10.56 -18.48 21.44
N VAL A 378 9.68 -17.65 20.86
CA VAL A 378 8.43 -18.09 20.20
C VAL A 378 8.30 -17.51 18.80
N SER A 379 8.57 -16.21 18.62
CA SER A 379 8.35 -15.52 17.36
C SER A 379 9.49 -14.56 17.02
N LEU A 380 9.74 -14.39 15.73
CA LEU A 380 10.77 -13.53 15.16
C LEU A 380 10.15 -12.55 14.16
N ALA A 381 10.54 -11.29 14.20
CA ALA A 381 10.09 -10.27 13.25
C ALA A 381 11.27 -9.37 12.82
N VAL A 382 11.36 -9.04 11.53
CA VAL A 382 12.50 -8.31 10.93
C VAL A 382 12.21 -6.81 10.85
N GLU A 383 12.97 -6.00 11.58
CA GLU A 383 12.89 -4.53 11.53
C GLU A 383 13.86 -3.98 10.46
N GLY A 384 13.31 -3.75 9.27
CA GLY A 384 14.05 -3.22 8.13
C GLY A 384 15.29 -4.05 7.81
N ARG A 385 16.46 -3.42 7.78
CA ARG A 385 17.74 -4.07 7.45
C ARG A 385 18.70 -4.21 8.64
N SER A 386 18.26 -3.91 9.85
CA SER A 386 19.19 -3.63 10.96
C SER A 386 19.03 -4.53 12.18
N ALA A 387 17.83 -5.03 12.43
CA ALA A 387 17.53 -5.76 13.65
C ALA A 387 16.45 -6.82 13.46
N ILE A 388 16.46 -7.80 14.36
CA ILE A 388 15.42 -8.83 14.49
C ILE A 388 14.83 -8.71 15.88
N TRP A 389 13.52 -8.56 15.97
CA TRP A 389 12.76 -8.64 17.20
C TRP A 389 12.46 -10.09 17.55
N VAL A 390 12.57 -10.40 18.83
CA VAL A 390 12.37 -11.73 19.38
C VAL A 390 11.38 -11.64 20.53
N ALA A 391 10.29 -12.39 20.41
CA ALA A 391 9.35 -12.65 21.48
C ALA A 391 9.81 -13.89 22.25
N TYR A 392 9.89 -13.78 23.58
CA TYR A 392 10.33 -14.87 24.43
C TYR A 392 9.72 -14.77 25.82
N GLY A 393 9.88 -15.83 26.61
CA GLY A 393 9.47 -15.91 28.00
C GLY A 393 8.23 -16.78 28.22
N ARG A 394 7.92 -17.03 29.48
CA ARG A 394 6.79 -17.87 29.91
C ARG A 394 5.96 -17.14 30.95
N GLY A 395 4.64 -17.24 30.82
CA GLY A 395 3.68 -16.58 31.73
C GLY A 395 4.02 -15.10 31.91
N GLU A 396 4.12 -14.65 33.16
CA GLU A 396 4.39 -13.24 33.51
C GLU A 396 5.79 -12.74 33.17
N GLN A 397 6.72 -13.63 32.76
CA GLN A 397 8.08 -13.26 32.35
C GLN A 397 8.20 -13.02 30.84
N GLY A 398 7.08 -13.00 30.11
CA GLY A 398 7.07 -12.73 28.69
C GLY A 398 7.52 -11.32 28.36
N ALA A 399 8.38 -11.22 27.35
CA ALA A 399 9.05 -9.99 26.94
C ALA A 399 9.43 -10.03 25.46
N VAL A 400 9.74 -8.86 24.93
CA VAL A 400 10.31 -8.69 23.59
C VAL A 400 11.65 -7.98 23.69
N ARG A 401 12.57 -8.30 22.77
CA ARG A 401 13.82 -7.56 22.62
C ARG A 401 14.30 -7.64 21.18
N SER A 402 15.15 -6.71 20.77
CA SER A 402 15.79 -6.76 19.47
C SER A 402 17.23 -7.27 19.55
N VAL A 403 17.66 -7.89 18.46
CA VAL A 403 19.04 -8.29 18.19
C VAL A 403 19.53 -7.45 17.02
N SER A 404 20.56 -6.64 17.25
CA SER A 404 21.22 -5.94 16.16
C SER A 404 22.02 -6.91 15.31
N VAL A 405 21.76 -6.92 14.02
CA VAL A 405 22.48 -7.73 13.02
C VAL A 405 23.95 -7.32 12.98
N GLN A 406 24.23 -6.02 13.08
CA GLN A 406 25.60 -5.51 13.17
C GLN A 406 26.19 -5.74 14.57
N GLY A 407 26.88 -6.88 14.71
CA GLY A 407 27.64 -7.22 15.90
C GLY A 407 26.87 -7.99 16.97
N CYS A 408 25.69 -8.54 16.64
CA CYS A 408 24.89 -9.44 17.47
C CYS A 408 24.68 -8.93 18.91
N ARG A 409 24.26 -7.67 19.02
CA ARG A 409 24.00 -7.03 20.31
C ARG A 409 22.53 -7.11 20.67
N LEU A 410 22.25 -7.57 21.88
CA LEU A 410 20.90 -7.61 22.43
C LEU A 410 20.51 -6.23 22.99
N SER A 411 19.29 -5.80 22.71
CA SER A 411 18.67 -4.68 23.42
C SER A 411 18.30 -5.07 24.85
N GLU A 412 17.96 -4.07 25.66
CA GLU A 412 17.30 -4.34 26.93
C GLU A 412 15.94 -5.02 26.69
N PRO A 413 15.54 -5.97 27.56
CA PRO A 413 14.21 -6.56 27.56
C PRO A 413 13.10 -5.54 27.77
N ILE A 414 12.05 -5.64 26.96
CA ILE A 414 10.80 -4.89 27.14
C ILE A 414 9.76 -5.89 27.67
N PRO A 415 9.38 -5.81 28.96
CA PRO A 415 8.43 -6.75 29.54
C PRO A 415 7.03 -6.49 29.00
N LEU A 416 6.36 -7.55 28.52
CA LEU A 416 4.93 -7.53 28.21
C LEU A 416 4.09 -7.98 29.42
N GLY A 417 4.68 -8.75 30.34
CA GLY A 417 3.99 -9.26 31.52
C GLY A 417 3.05 -10.44 31.21
N VAL A 418 3.04 -10.93 29.97
CA VAL A 418 2.28 -12.08 29.47
C VAL A 418 3.10 -12.79 28.39
N MET A 419 2.82 -14.07 28.14
CA MET A 419 3.59 -14.86 27.17
C MET A 419 3.24 -14.43 25.74
N PRO A 420 4.21 -13.93 24.94
CA PRO A 420 3.95 -13.58 23.56
C PRO A 420 3.84 -14.84 22.67
N SER A 421 2.94 -14.80 21.69
CA SER A 421 2.70 -15.86 20.69
C SER A 421 3.15 -15.45 19.28
N GLN A 422 2.94 -14.19 18.88
CA GLN A 422 3.29 -13.68 17.55
C GLN A 422 3.87 -12.27 17.64
N LEU A 423 4.86 -11.97 16.80
CA LEU A 423 5.32 -10.62 16.50
C LEU A 423 5.08 -10.27 15.04
N VAL A 424 4.67 -9.03 14.80
CA VAL A 424 4.65 -8.41 13.48
C VAL A 424 5.27 -7.02 13.61
N VAL A 425 6.14 -6.65 12.68
CA VAL A 425 6.85 -5.38 12.75
C VAL A 425 6.81 -4.68 11.40
N ASN A 426 6.56 -3.39 11.43
CA ASN A 426 6.70 -2.49 10.29
C ASN A 426 7.83 -1.47 10.58
N GLU A 427 7.98 -0.42 9.78
CA GLU A 427 9.08 0.54 9.95
C GLU A 427 9.08 1.26 11.31
N ASN A 428 7.90 1.52 11.90
CA ASN A 428 7.75 2.36 13.08
C ASN A 428 7.04 1.69 14.26
N THR A 429 6.37 0.55 14.02
CA THR A 429 5.50 -0.11 14.99
C THR A 429 5.83 -1.59 15.08
N LEU A 430 5.96 -2.08 16.30
CA LEU A 430 6.00 -3.50 16.63
C LEU A 430 4.67 -3.89 17.30
N TRP A 431 4.00 -4.85 16.70
CA TRP A 431 2.82 -5.50 17.25
C TRP A 431 3.20 -6.82 17.91
N ALA A 432 2.66 -7.07 19.09
CA ALA A 432 2.82 -8.34 19.79
C ALA A 432 1.46 -8.90 20.22
N VAL A 433 1.24 -10.17 19.95
CA VAL A 433 0.07 -10.92 20.41
C VAL A 433 0.48 -11.81 21.57
N SER A 434 -0.34 -11.94 22.60
CA SER A 434 -0.13 -12.89 23.69
C SER A 434 -0.90 -14.19 23.52
N ASP A 435 -0.47 -15.25 24.22
CA ASP A 435 -1.19 -16.53 24.30
C ASP A 435 -2.60 -16.41 24.91
N ALA A 436 -2.83 -15.37 25.72
CA ALA A 436 -4.13 -15.02 26.27
C ALA A 436 -5.03 -14.25 25.28
N GLY A 437 -4.48 -13.83 24.14
CA GLY A 437 -5.17 -13.09 23.08
C GLY A 437 -5.18 -11.58 23.28
N ALA A 438 -4.27 -11.03 24.09
CA ALA A 438 -4.08 -9.58 24.20
C ALA A 438 -3.18 -9.06 23.07
N LEU A 439 -3.49 -7.87 22.57
CA LEU A 439 -2.72 -7.19 21.52
C LEU A 439 -1.95 -6.02 22.13
N PHE A 440 -0.65 -5.95 21.83
CA PHE A 440 0.21 -4.85 22.26
C PHE A 440 0.74 -4.10 21.05
N ARG A 441 0.71 -2.77 21.12
CA ARG A 441 1.36 -1.84 20.21
C ARG A 441 2.62 -1.30 20.87
N LEU A 442 3.71 -1.24 20.11
CA LEU A 442 4.97 -0.65 20.55
C LEU A 442 5.50 0.30 19.48
N ASP A 443 5.59 1.59 19.81
CA ASP A 443 6.22 2.59 18.94
C ASP A 443 7.76 2.48 19.04
N LEU A 444 8.40 2.23 17.90
CA LEU A 444 9.84 2.05 17.77
C LEU A 444 10.62 3.38 17.71
N ALA A 445 9.96 4.49 17.35
CA ALA A 445 10.53 5.82 17.22
C ALA A 445 10.50 6.62 18.53
N GLU A 446 9.47 6.43 19.36
CA GLU A 446 9.26 7.22 20.57
C GLU A 446 9.75 6.55 21.87
N THR A 447 8.88 5.78 22.53
CA THR A 447 9.01 5.46 23.95
C THR A 447 9.28 3.99 24.25
N ARG A 448 9.17 3.07 23.28
CA ARG A 448 9.36 1.61 23.49
C ARG A 448 8.62 1.07 24.74
N ILE A 449 7.50 1.69 25.12
CA ILE A 449 6.62 1.24 26.18
C ILE A 449 5.43 0.52 25.51
N PRO A 450 5.14 -0.74 25.88
CA PRO A 450 4.03 -1.47 25.28
C PRO A 450 2.71 -0.88 25.74
N GLU A 451 1.85 -0.55 24.78
CA GLU A 451 0.46 -0.16 24.97
C GLU A 451 -0.42 -1.38 24.69
N GLU A 452 -1.23 -1.80 25.66
CA GLU A 452 -2.22 -2.85 25.44
C GLU A 452 -3.46 -2.27 24.76
N ILE A 453 -3.85 -2.86 23.63
CA ILE A 453 -5.01 -2.45 22.84
C ILE A 453 -6.21 -3.27 23.30
N GLU A 454 -7.21 -2.59 23.86
CA GLU A 454 -8.48 -3.20 24.23
C GLU A 454 -9.37 -3.36 22.98
N LEU A 455 -9.69 -4.62 22.63
CA LEU A 455 -10.59 -4.97 21.52
C LEU A 455 -11.91 -5.55 22.03
N ASP A 456 -12.55 -4.89 23.00
CA ASP A 456 -13.80 -5.33 23.65
C ASP A 456 -13.75 -6.82 24.09
N ASP A 457 -14.76 -7.64 23.74
CA ASP A 457 -14.82 -9.07 24.10
C ASP A 457 -13.98 -9.97 23.17
N LYS A 458 -13.17 -9.40 22.28
CA LYS A 458 -12.37 -10.14 21.30
C LYS A 458 -11.07 -10.67 21.89
N ARG A 459 -10.52 -11.72 21.28
CA ARG A 459 -9.19 -12.24 21.58
C ARG A 459 -8.42 -12.43 20.30
N VAL A 460 -7.16 -12.04 20.29
CA VAL A 460 -6.37 -12.07 19.08
C VAL A 460 -5.65 -13.41 18.94
N GLU A 461 -5.96 -14.16 17.88
CA GLU A 461 -5.23 -15.39 17.52
C GLU A 461 -3.97 -15.04 16.72
N ALA A 462 -4.12 -14.16 15.73
CA ALA A 462 -3.06 -13.74 14.84
C ALA A 462 -3.29 -12.31 14.36
N VAL A 463 -2.21 -11.65 13.92
CA VAL A 463 -2.26 -10.36 13.25
C VAL A 463 -1.43 -10.33 11.98
N LEU A 464 -1.79 -9.44 11.08
CA LEU A 464 -1.02 -9.04 9.91
C LEU A 464 -1.06 -7.50 9.81
N ASP A 465 0.10 -6.89 9.66
CA ASP A 465 0.25 -5.45 9.46
C ASP A 465 0.63 -5.17 8.01
N THR A 466 -0.23 -4.46 7.29
CA THR A 466 -0.02 -4.07 5.89
C THR A 466 0.56 -2.65 5.76
N GLY A 467 0.98 -2.04 6.87
CA GLY A 467 1.40 -0.65 6.99
C GLY A 467 0.23 0.29 7.25
N GLU A 468 -0.77 0.29 6.38
CA GLU A 468 -1.96 1.14 6.52
C GLU A 468 -3.03 0.51 7.44
N TYR A 469 -3.12 -0.82 7.43
CA TYR A 469 -4.13 -1.57 8.16
C TYR A 469 -3.50 -2.68 8.99
N ILE A 470 -4.11 -2.92 10.16
CA ILE A 470 -3.87 -4.11 10.94
C ILE A 470 -5.08 -5.04 10.84
N TRP A 471 -4.81 -6.26 10.38
CA TRP A 471 -5.76 -7.35 10.32
C TRP A 471 -5.64 -8.16 11.60
N VAL A 472 -6.78 -8.45 12.22
CA VAL A 472 -6.86 -9.10 13.52
C VAL A 472 -7.80 -10.30 13.41
N ALA A 473 -7.26 -11.49 13.62
CA ALA A 473 -8.00 -12.75 13.70
C ALA A 473 -8.62 -12.91 15.10
N ASP A 474 -9.96 -12.94 15.19
CA ASP A 474 -10.64 -13.24 16.45
C ASP A 474 -10.54 -14.74 16.78
N SER A 475 -10.04 -15.06 17.96
CA SER A 475 -9.88 -16.43 18.44
C SER A 475 -11.17 -17.00 19.06
N LYS A 476 -12.12 -16.13 19.46
CA LYS A 476 -13.40 -16.52 20.08
C LYS A 476 -14.53 -16.70 19.08
N GLY A 477 -14.51 -15.94 17.99
CA GLY A 477 -15.57 -15.91 17.00
C GLY A 477 -15.03 -16.07 15.57
N PRO A 478 -15.89 -16.37 14.61
CA PRO A 478 -15.50 -16.43 13.20
C PRO A 478 -15.51 -15.01 12.63
N GLU A 479 -14.76 -14.09 13.24
CA GLU A 479 -14.70 -12.70 12.81
C GLU A 479 -13.26 -12.30 12.54
N LEU A 480 -13.08 -11.53 11.49
CA LEU A 480 -11.84 -10.88 11.13
C LEU A 480 -12.04 -9.38 11.16
N LEU A 481 -11.24 -8.69 11.95
CA LEU A 481 -11.30 -7.24 12.07
C LEU A 481 -10.16 -6.62 11.25
N ILE A 482 -10.47 -5.57 10.52
CA ILE A 482 -9.49 -4.75 9.82
C ILE A 482 -9.59 -3.36 10.44
N LEU A 483 -8.52 -2.95 11.11
CA LEU A 483 -8.41 -1.66 11.78
C LEU A 483 -7.40 -0.80 11.04
N ASN A 484 -7.58 0.51 11.09
CA ASN A 484 -6.54 1.45 10.64
C ASN A 484 -5.35 1.38 11.62
N ALA A 485 -4.13 1.26 11.10
CA ALA A 485 -2.93 1.06 11.94
C ALA A 485 -2.62 2.27 12.85
N ASP A 486 -3.02 3.48 12.44
CA ASP A 486 -2.69 4.71 13.17
C ASP A 486 -3.64 4.97 14.35
N ASP A 487 -4.95 4.99 14.06
CA ASP A 487 -6.02 5.37 14.99
C ASP A 487 -6.81 4.18 15.58
N LEU A 488 -6.55 2.97 15.07
CA LEU A 488 -7.21 1.71 15.46
C LEU A 488 -8.73 1.71 15.32
N PHE A 489 -9.27 2.65 14.54
CA PHE A 489 -10.69 2.66 14.25
C PHE A 489 -11.05 1.47 13.35
N GLU A 490 -12.10 0.75 13.74
CA GLU A 490 -12.59 -0.38 12.95
C GLU A 490 -13.04 0.09 11.58
N ARG A 491 -12.39 -0.42 10.55
CA ARG A 491 -12.72 -0.13 9.17
C ARG A 491 -13.73 -1.11 8.62
N LEU A 492 -13.52 -2.39 8.93
CA LEU A 492 -14.28 -3.48 8.36
C LEU A 492 -14.24 -4.69 9.30
N SER A 493 -15.39 -5.34 9.45
CA SER A 493 -15.51 -6.66 10.07
C SER A 493 -16.03 -7.67 9.05
N ILE A 494 -15.32 -8.78 8.93
CA ILE A 494 -15.63 -9.88 8.01
C ILE A 494 -16.06 -11.09 8.83
N ALA A 495 -17.31 -11.51 8.63
CA ALA A 495 -17.80 -12.77 9.18
C ALA A 495 -17.26 -13.94 8.32
N LEU A 496 -16.57 -14.86 8.97
CA LEU A 496 -16.05 -16.09 8.41
C LEU A 496 -16.96 -17.28 8.75
N ASN A 497 -16.68 -18.41 8.14
CA ASN A 497 -17.26 -19.73 8.42
C ASN A 497 -16.77 -20.34 9.73
N SER A 498 -15.52 -20.08 10.12
CA SER A 498 -14.92 -20.54 11.38
C SER A 498 -13.81 -19.58 11.82
N ARG A 499 -13.13 -19.87 12.93
CA ARG A 499 -12.08 -19.00 13.47
C ARG A 499 -10.87 -18.93 12.52
N PRO A 500 -10.34 -17.73 12.23
CA PRO A 500 -9.10 -17.56 11.48
C PRO A 500 -7.88 -18.00 12.30
N LEU A 501 -6.83 -18.47 11.64
CA LEU A 501 -5.66 -19.10 12.26
C LEU A 501 -4.33 -18.44 11.88
N ALA A 502 -4.15 -18.14 10.59
CA ALA A 502 -2.89 -17.64 10.06
C ALA A 502 -3.13 -16.78 8.82
N PHE A 503 -2.20 -15.87 8.57
CA PHE A 503 -2.22 -14.98 7.42
C PHE A 503 -1.01 -15.20 6.52
N ALA A 504 -1.18 -14.94 5.22
CA ALA A 504 -0.08 -14.68 4.30
C ALA A 504 -0.49 -13.57 3.33
N GLN A 505 0.42 -12.65 3.05
CA GLN A 505 0.17 -11.54 2.13
C GLN A 505 1.02 -11.69 0.87
N PHE A 506 0.42 -11.43 -0.29
CA PHE A 506 1.10 -11.30 -1.57
C PHE A 506 0.48 -10.17 -2.37
N GLY A 507 1.22 -9.05 -2.51
CA GLY A 507 0.67 -7.82 -3.06
C GLY A 507 -0.58 -7.36 -2.31
N ALA A 508 -1.67 -7.10 -3.04
CA ALA A 508 -2.97 -6.74 -2.46
C ALA A 508 -3.78 -7.93 -1.92
N GLN A 509 -3.34 -9.17 -2.17
CA GLN A 509 -4.05 -10.38 -1.77
C GLN A 509 -3.62 -10.80 -0.37
N THR A 510 -4.60 -11.04 0.49
CA THR A 510 -4.39 -11.61 1.83
C THR A 510 -5.06 -12.97 1.90
N TRP A 511 -4.26 -14.00 2.14
CA TRP A 511 -4.71 -15.36 2.38
C TRP A 511 -4.89 -15.59 3.87
N ILE A 512 -5.99 -16.26 4.20
CA ILE A 512 -6.39 -16.57 5.57
C ILE A 512 -6.60 -18.06 5.66
N SER A 513 -5.90 -18.69 6.60
CA SER A 513 -6.23 -20.04 7.05
C SER A 513 -7.37 -20.00 8.06
N ILE A 514 -8.35 -20.88 7.89
CA ILE A 514 -9.53 -20.97 8.72
C ILE A 514 -9.61 -22.38 9.31
N ALA A 515 -10.04 -22.47 10.58
CA ALA A 515 -10.03 -23.71 11.36
C ALA A 515 -11.03 -24.79 10.91
N ASP A 516 -11.80 -24.55 9.85
CA ASP A 516 -12.58 -25.59 9.17
C ASP A 516 -11.85 -26.16 7.94
N ASP A 517 -10.51 -26.05 7.95
CA ASP A 517 -9.61 -26.56 6.92
C ASP A 517 -9.88 -25.94 5.54
N THR A 518 -10.19 -24.65 5.54
CA THR A 518 -10.33 -23.82 4.34
C THR A 518 -9.27 -22.72 4.31
N LEU A 519 -8.79 -22.42 3.10
CA LEU A 519 -7.96 -21.24 2.82
C LEU A 519 -8.80 -20.25 2.02
N THR A 520 -8.95 -19.05 2.55
CA THR A 520 -9.75 -18.01 1.90
C THR A 520 -8.88 -16.81 1.56
N GLN A 521 -8.96 -16.39 0.31
CA GLN A 521 -8.30 -15.21 -0.22
C GLN A 521 -9.26 -14.02 -0.16
N TYR A 522 -8.78 -12.93 0.43
CA TYR A 522 -9.44 -11.64 0.46
C TYR A 522 -8.56 -10.57 -0.19
N ILE A 523 -9.21 -9.63 -0.86
CA ILE A 523 -8.61 -8.37 -1.29
C ILE A 523 -9.39 -7.29 -0.57
N VAL A 524 -8.70 -6.49 0.25
CA VAL A 524 -9.36 -5.40 0.96
C VAL A 524 -9.60 -4.23 0.01
N PRO A 525 -10.84 -3.75 -0.07
CA PRO A 525 -11.12 -2.57 -0.86
C PRO A 525 -10.36 -1.36 -0.32
N GLN A 526 -9.85 -0.54 -1.23
CA GLN A 526 -9.23 0.73 -0.88
C GLN A 526 -10.27 1.77 -0.50
N TYR A 527 -11.48 1.72 -1.04
CA TYR A 527 -12.61 2.53 -0.57
C TYR A 527 -13.92 1.72 -0.57
N ILE A 528 -14.83 2.12 0.32
CA ILE A 528 -16.20 1.59 0.38
C ILE A 528 -17.13 2.79 0.26
N HIS A 529 -17.85 2.89 -0.85
CA HIS A 529 -18.83 3.93 -1.09
C HIS A 529 -20.20 3.30 -1.38
N PRO A 530 -21.08 3.15 -0.37
CA PRO A 530 -22.42 2.62 -0.59
C PRO A 530 -23.15 3.40 -1.68
N GLY A 531 -23.93 2.71 -2.50
CA GLY A 531 -24.67 3.35 -3.60
C GLY A 531 -23.81 3.79 -4.78
N LEU A 532 -22.55 3.35 -4.90
CA LEU A 532 -21.69 3.68 -6.02
C LEU A 532 -22.34 3.35 -7.39
N VAL A 533 -22.47 4.36 -8.24
CA VAL A 533 -23.05 4.26 -9.58
C VAL A 533 -21.99 4.18 -10.65
N ASP A 534 -20.90 4.96 -10.54
CA ASP A 534 -19.80 4.97 -11.51
C ASP A 534 -18.53 5.64 -10.94
N ILE A 535 -17.38 5.44 -11.61
CA ILE A 535 -16.08 6.02 -11.25
C ILE A 535 -15.35 6.61 -12.46
N ALA A 536 -14.57 7.67 -12.24
CA ALA A 536 -13.75 8.29 -13.28
C ALA A 536 -12.45 8.84 -12.69
N TRP A 537 -11.41 8.90 -13.51
CA TRP A 537 -10.09 9.39 -13.12
C TRP A 537 -9.76 10.67 -13.86
N ALA A 538 -9.35 11.70 -13.12
CA ALA A 538 -9.13 13.05 -13.62
C ALA A 538 -8.08 13.76 -12.77
N ASP A 539 -7.06 14.36 -13.38
CA ASP A 539 -6.03 15.16 -12.68
C ASP A 539 -5.50 14.50 -11.40
N ASP A 540 -5.07 13.23 -11.55
CA ASP A 540 -4.55 12.38 -10.46
C ASP A 540 -5.52 12.20 -9.27
N THR A 541 -6.81 12.38 -9.53
CA THR A 541 -7.89 12.29 -8.56
C THR A 541 -8.96 11.30 -9.03
N LEU A 542 -9.44 10.47 -8.10
CA LEU A 542 -10.56 9.56 -8.35
C LEU A 542 -11.88 10.27 -8.01
N TRP A 543 -12.79 10.30 -8.97
CA TRP A 543 -14.13 10.85 -8.81
C TRP A 543 -15.15 9.73 -8.81
N LEU A 544 -16.15 9.86 -7.93
CA LEU A 544 -17.20 8.89 -7.72
C LEU A 544 -18.56 9.56 -7.87
N ILE A 545 -19.55 8.82 -8.34
CA ILE A 545 -20.94 9.24 -8.32
C ILE A 545 -21.81 8.18 -7.66
N ASP A 546 -22.75 8.61 -6.82
CA ASP A 546 -23.60 7.70 -6.05
C ASP A 546 -25.08 7.74 -6.49
N ASP A 547 -25.87 6.81 -5.96
CA ASP A 547 -27.30 6.65 -6.23
C ASP A 547 -28.17 7.76 -5.62
N GLN A 548 -27.57 8.63 -4.81
CA GLN A 548 -28.17 9.85 -4.27
C GLN A 548 -27.82 11.08 -5.10
N SER A 549 -27.14 10.91 -6.24
CA SER A 549 -26.72 11.98 -7.15
C SER A 549 -25.69 12.93 -6.51
N ASN A 550 -24.83 12.40 -5.64
CA ASN A 550 -23.67 13.13 -5.13
C ASN A 550 -22.45 12.84 -6.01
N LEU A 551 -21.71 13.90 -6.35
CA LEU A 551 -20.36 13.78 -6.90
C LEU A 551 -19.36 13.86 -5.75
N CYS A 552 -18.49 12.86 -5.65
CA CYS A 552 -17.48 12.70 -4.62
C CYS A 552 -16.07 12.75 -5.20
N GLN A 553 -15.23 13.63 -4.66
CA GLN A 553 -13.80 13.68 -4.97
C GLN A 553 -12.99 12.90 -3.92
N LEU A 554 -12.11 11.99 -4.32
CA LEU A 554 -11.17 11.31 -3.43
C LEU A 554 -9.76 11.89 -3.57
N GLU A 555 -9.33 12.72 -2.61
CA GLU A 555 -7.99 13.32 -2.57
C GLU A 555 -7.03 12.57 -1.60
N GLY A 556 -6.02 11.89 -2.14
CA GLY A 556 -4.86 11.39 -1.38
C GLY A 556 -5.17 10.53 -0.15
N ALA A 557 -4.22 10.44 0.80
CA ALA A 557 -4.35 9.67 2.04
C ALA A 557 -5.39 10.26 3.03
N HIS A 558 -5.95 11.43 2.74
CA HIS A 558 -6.94 12.10 3.59
C HIS A 558 -8.34 11.88 3.05
N LYS A 559 -8.99 10.89 3.70
CA LYS A 559 -10.35 10.36 3.57
C LYS A 559 -11.47 11.41 3.66
N GLN A 560 -11.56 12.37 2.74
CA GLN A 560 -12.69 13.29 2.64
C GLN A 560 -13.26 13.33 1.23
N CYS A 561 -14.50 12.84 1.07
CA CYS A 561 -15.30 13.17 -0.10
C CYS A 561 -15.79 14.63 0.02
N ILE A 562 -15.42 15.47 -0.94
CA ILE A 562 -16.09 16.75 -1.16
C ILE A 562 -17.41 16.44 -1.88
N LEU A 563 -18.53 16.67 -1.19
CA LEU A 563 -19.87 16.41 -1.71
C LEU A 563 -20.37 17.60 -2.53
N LEU A 564 -20.72 17.33 -3.79
CA LEU A 564 -21.49 18.23 -4.64
C LEU A 564 -22.83 17.55 -4.93
N GLU A 565 -23.94 18.08 -4.41
CA GLU A 565 -25.29 17.64 -4.76
C GLU A 565 -25.58 18.02 -6.22
N LEU A 566 -25.99 17.05 -7.04
CA LEU A 566 -26.35 17.25 -8.44
C LEU A 566 -27.87 17.36 -8.63
N ASP A 567 -28.30 18.21 -9.57
CA ASP A 567 -29.69 18.23 -10.05
C ASP A 567 -29.87 17.17 -11.16
N GLY A 568 -30.64 16.11 -10.90
CA GLY A 568 -30.89 15.00 -11.83
C GLY A 568 -30.22 13.69 -11.40
N VAL A 569 -30.64 12.54 -11.95
CA VAL A 569 -30.03 11.24 -11.60
C VAL A 569 -28.93 10.92 -12.61
N PRO A 570 -27.66 11.14 -12.28
CA PRO A 570 -26.56 10.76 -13.13
C PRO A 570 -26.53 9.24 -13.31
N THR A 571 -26.26 8.80 -14.53
CA THR A 571 -26.32 7.36 -14.87
C THR A 571 -24.98 6.81 -15.29
N LEU A 572 -24.09 7.65 -15.84
CA LEU A 572 -22.75 7.29 -16.28
C LEU A 572 -21.78 8.47 -16.09
N LEU A 573 -20.60 8.18 -15.56
CA LEU A 573 -19.45 9.08 -15.41
C LEU A 573 -18.41 8.64 -16.43
N SER A 574 -17.99 9.55 -17.33
CA SER A 574 -17.17 9.13 -18.47
C SER A 574 -15.70 9.46 -18.30
N THR A 575 -15.32 10.73 -18.29
CA THR A 575 -13.92 11.18 -18.19
C THR A 575 -13.84 12.70 -18.03
N ALA A 576 -12.68 13.18 -17.57
CA ALA A 576 -12.33 14.59 -17.48
C ALA A 576 -11.22 14.98 -18.47
N SER A 577 -11.32 16.20 -18.99
CA SER A 577 -10.41 16.72 -20.03
C SER A 577 -9.16 17.38 -19.48
N ARG A 578 -8.02 17.14 -20.15
CA ARG A 578 -6.68 17.68 -19.83
C ARG A 578 -6.50 19.17 -20.15
N ARG A 579 -7.45 19.81 -20.84
CA ARG A 579 -7.31 21.22 -21.28
C ARG A 579 -8.02 22.23 -20.37
N ASP A 580 -9.12 21.81 -19.74
CA ASP A 580 -10.02 22.70 -18.99
C ASP A 580 -10.48 22.14 -17.63
N ASN A 581 -9.86 21.04 -17.14
CA ASN A 581 -10.13 20.42 -15.83
C ASN A 581 -11.64 20.27 -15.55
N THR A 582 -12.34 19.66 -16.50
CA THR A 582 -13.80 19.59 -16.52
C THR A 582 -14.23 18.14 -16.47
N ILE A 583 -14.99 17.76 -15.44
CA ILE A 583 -15.61 16.43 -15.31
C ILE A 583 -16.92 16.42 -16.09
N LEU A 584 -17.10 15.43 -16.95
CA LEU A 584 -18.32 15.24 -17.72
C LEU A 584 -19.07 13.97 -17.28
N TRP A 585 -20.38 14.09 -17.15
CA TRP A 585 -21.26 12.95 -16.92
C TRP A 585 -22.50 13.02 -17.79
N LEU A 586 -23.05 11.85 -18.06
CA LEU A 586 -24.21 11.66 -18.90
C LEU A 586 -25.43 11.37 -18.03
N GLU A 587 -26.49 12.15 -18.23
CA GLU A 587 -27.82 11.87 -17.73
C GLU A 587 -28.66 11.28 -18.87
N THR A 588 -28.81 9.95 -18.89
CA THR A 588 -29.48 9.23 -19.99
C THR A 588 -30.96 9.56 -20.12
N ASP A 589 -31.64 9.90 -19.02
CA ASP A 589 -33.07 10.22 -19.04
C ASP A 589 -33.35 11.60 -19.63
N ALA A 590 -32.46 12.57 -19.34
CA ALA A 590 -32.56 13.93 -19.86
C ALA A 590 -31.88 14.10 -21.22
N ASN A 591 -31.04 13.15 -21.64
CA ASN A 591 -30.14 13.28 -22.80
C ASN A 591 -29.23 14.52 -22.69
N ILE A 592 -28.70 14.77 -21.49
CA ILE A 592 -27.84 15.92 -21.22
C ILE A 592 -26.47 15.40 -20.78
N ILE A 593 -25.42 15.99 -21.36
CA ILE A 593 -24.07 15.92 -20.82
C ILE A 593 -23.89 17.14 -19.95
N TRP A 594 -23.58 16.91 -18.68
CA TRP A 594 -23.31 17.94 -17.69
C TRP A 594 -21.81 18.12 -17.52
N ARG A 595 -21.41 19.28 -16.99
CA ARG A 595 -20.03 19.58 -16.66
C ARG A 595 -19.86 20.27 -15.31
N VAL A 596 -18.74 19.98 -14.66
CA VAL A 596 -18.23 20.76 -13.52
C VAL A 596 -17.36 21.90 -14.04
N VAL A 597 -17.64 23.12 -13.60
CA VAL A 597 -16.82 24.30 -13.91
C VAL A 597 -16.24 24.85 -12.61
N HIS A 598 -14.91 24.97 -12.58
CA HIS A 598 -14.19 25.63 -11.50
C HIS A 598 -14.06 27.14 -11.83
N ASP A 599 -14.76 27.99 -11.08
CA ASP A 599 -14.54 29.44 -11.08
C ASP A 599 -13.77 29.81 -9.80
N MET A 600 -13.04 30.93 -9.80
CA MET A 600 -11.88 31.19 -8.91
C MET A 600 -12.07 30.97 -7.39
N ASP A 601 -13.30 30.82 -6.87
CA ASP A 601 -13.60 30.40 -5.49
C ASP A 601 -14.87 29.50 -5.37
N GLU A 602 -15.49 29.05 -6.47
CA GLU A 602 -16.73 28.24 -6.45
C GLU A 602 -16.71 27.12 -7.51
N VAL A 603 -17.13 25.92 -7.09
CA VAL A 603 -17.41 24.79 -7.98
C VAL A 603 -18.88 24.85 -8.38
N ARG A 604 -19.18 24.94 -9.67
CA ARG A 604 -20.56 24.95 -10.18
C ARG A 604 -20.80 23.85 -11.20
N VAL A 605 -22.04 23.39 -11.26
CA VAL A 605 -22.54 22.40 -12.21
C VAL A 605 -23.38 23.09 -13.28
N GLU A 606 -23.12 22.82 -14.56
CA GLU A 606 -23.91 23.37 -15.65
C GLU A 606 -24.07 22.38 -16.83
N PRO A 607 -25.16 22.45 -17.61
CA PRO A 607 -25.32 21.60 -18.78
C PRO A 607 -24.31 21.99 -19.87
N ALA A 608 -23.55 21.02 -20.36
CA ALA A 608 -22.55 21.22 -21.41
C ALA A 608 -23.15 21.02 -22.81
N TYR A 609 -23.87 19.90 -23.01
CA TYR A 609 -24.42 19.53 -24.31
C TYR A 609 -25.78 18.84 -24.15
N THR A 610 -26.71 19.09 -25.07
CA THR A 610 -27.96 18.33 -25.20
C THR A 610 -27.83 17.37 -26.38
N LEU A 611 -28.15 16.10 -26.16
CA LEU A 611 -28.04 15.06 -27.17
C LEU A 611 -29.33 14.91 -27.96
N ASP A 612 -29.19 14.67 -29.27
CA ASP A 612 -30.32 14.44 -30.17
C ASP A 612 -31.04 13.10 -29.90
N SER A 613 -30.46 12.23 -29.07
CA SER A 613 -30.89 10.85 -28.87
C SER A 613 -30.29 10.23 -27.61
N GLN A 614 -30.89 9.12 -27.13
CA GLN A 614 -30.38 8.38 -25.97
C GLN A 614 -29.00 7.79 -26.22
N ALA A 615 -28.03 8.28 -25.45
CA ALA A 615 -26.69 7.74 -25.38
C ALA A 615 -26.55 6.75 -24.23
N THR A 616 -25.64 5.78 -24.35
CA THR A 616 -25.38 4.80 -23.28
C THR A 616 -23.92 4.69 -22.91
N SER A 617 -23.03 5.36 -23.63
CA SER A 617 -21.65 5.55 -23.20
C SER A 617 -21.11 6.83 -23.82
N LEU A 618 -20.14 7.41 -23.11
CA LEU A 618 -19.46 8.64 -23.45
C LEU A 618 -17.96 8.37 -23.24
N PHE A 619 -17.09 8.96 -24.06
CA PHE A 619 -15.64 8.94 -23.86
C PHE A 619 -14.94 10.10 -24.60
N GLU A 620 -13.81 10.62 -24.11
CA GLU A 620 -13.05 11.73 -24.71
C GLU A 620 -11.81 11.29 -25.51
N GLU A 621 -11.77 11.52 -26.82
CA GLU A 621 -10.66 11.09 -27.68
C GLU A 621 -9.39 11.94 -27.48
N THR A 622 -9.43 13.28 -27.45
CA THR A 622 -8.18 14.08 -27.48
C THR A 622 -8.36 15.55 -27.08
N GLY A 623 -9.34 15.89 -26.22
CA GLY A 623 -9.64 17.30 -25.88
C GLY A 623 -10.22 18.12 -27.03
N THR A 624 -10.60 17.47 -28.13
CA THR A 624 -11.24 18.09 -29.31
C THR A 624 -12.62 17.50 -29.58
N ARG A 625 -12.83 16.20 -29.33
CA ARG A 625 -14.09 15.51 -29.59
C ARG A 625 -14.51 14.60 -28.42
N LEU A 626 -15.82 14.58 -28.14
CA LEU A 626 -16.49 13.60 -27.28
C LEU A 626 -17.15 12.55 -28.15
N TRP A 627 -16.91 11.28 -27.87
CA TRP A 627 -17.54 10.15 -28.54
C TRP A 627 -18.72 9.66 -27.74
N ILE A 628 -19.79 9.35 -28.46
CA ILE A 628 -21.05 8.95 -27.88
C ILE A 628 -21.54 7.72 -28.62
N SER A 629 -21.83 6.65 -27.86
CA SER A 629 -22.56 5.51 -28.40
C SER A 629 -24.06 5.75 -28.30
N ASN A 630 -24.78 5.48 -29.39
CA ASN A 630 -26.23 5.45 -29.37
C ASN A 630 -26.74 4.08 -29.84
N PRO A 631 -27.10 3.19 -28.89
CA PRO A 631 -27.60 1.86 -29.23
C PRO A 631 -28.94 1.87 -29.95
N SER A 632 -29.77 2.91 -29.73
CA SER A 632 -31.10 3.01 -30.36
C SER A 632 -31.03 3.28 -31.86
N THR A 633 -29.96 3.93 -32.32
CA THR A 633 -29.75 4.25 -33.75
C THR A 633 -28.68 3.40 -34.41
N GLY A 634 -27.83 2.70 -33.64
CA GLY A 634 -26.70 1.95 -34.17
C GLY A 634 -25.55 2.84 -34.66
N LEU A 635 -25.57 4.12 -34.29
CA LEU A 635 -24.60 5.12 -34.75
C LEU A 635 -23.62 5.49 -33.64
N LEU A 636 -22.36 5.69 -34.02
CA LEU A 636 -21.40 6.46 -33.23
C LEU A 636 -21.46 7.92 -33.66
N ALA A 637 -21.61 8.79 -32.67
CA ALA A 637 -21.62 10.23 -32.85
C ALA A 637 -20.41 10.85 -32.14
N THR A 638 -19.92 11.94 -32.70
CA THR A 638 -18.95 12.81 -32.03
C THR A 638 -19.53 14.19 -31.81
N ILE A 639 -19.20 14.79 -30.68
CA ILE A 639 -19.46 16.21 -30.39
C ILE A 639 -18.12 16.92 -30.39
N ASP A 640 -17.99 17.94 -31.24
CA ASP A 640 -16.84 18.83 -31.20
C ASP A 640 -16.92 19.75 -29.97
N PHE A 641 -15.87 19.77 -29.14
CA PHE A 641 -15.85 20.49 -27.86
C PHE A 641 -16.02 22.01 -28.00
N GLN A 642 -15.56 22.61 -29.10
CA GLN A 642 -15.59 24.07 -29.27
C GLN A 642 -16.91 24.56 -29.85
N SER A 643 -17.45 23.81 -30.81
CA SER A 643 -18.67 24.19 -31.53
C SER A 643 -19.94 23.57 -30.95
N GLY A 644 -19.81 22.51 -30.14
CA GLY A 644 -20.95 21.68 -29.69
C GLY A 644 -21.65 20.96 -30.84
N GLN A 645 -21.07 20.96 -32.04
CA GLN A 645 -21.70 20.39 -33.21
C GLN A 645 -21.63 18.87 -33.16
N GLN A 646 -22.80 18.22 -33.12
CA GLN A 646 -22.90 16.77 -33.22
C GLN A 646 -22.75 16.33 -34.69
N SER A 647 -21.88 15.35 -34.92
CA SER A 647 -21.68 14.71 -36.22
C SER A 647 -21.77 13.20 -36.06
N ASN A 648 -22.63 12.55 -36.85
CA ASN A 648 -22.69 11.09 -36.89
C ASN A 648 -21.56 10.59 -37.80
N ILE A 649 -20.63 9.81 -37.27
CA ILE A 649 -19.46 9.34 -38.02
C ILE A 649 -19.76 8.02 -38.72
N LEU A 650 -20.51 7.11 -38.08
CA LEU A 650 -20.66 5.74 -38.56
C LEU A 650 -22.09 5.22 -38.51
N GLY A 651 -22.53 4.63 -39.63
CA GLY A 651 -23.46 3.51 -39.62
C GLY A 651 -22.67 2.22 -39.55
N LEU A 652 -22.47 1.66 -38.36
CA LEU A 652 -21.97 0.31 -38.26
C LEU A 652 -23.05 -0.61 -38.85
N ASN A 653 -22.73 -1.40 -39.87
CA ASN A 653 -23.62 -2.48 -40.36
C ASN A 653 -23.76 -3.63 -39.33
N CYS A 654 -23.29 -3.42 -38.10
CA CYS A 654 -23.22 -4.36 -37.00
C CYS A 654 -23.96 -3.76 -35.80
N THR A 655 -24.37 -4.63 -34.86
CA THR A 655 -24.95 -4.24 -33.57
C THR A 655 -24.10 -3.15 -32.90
N PRO A 656 -24.70 -2.12 -32.27
CA PRO A 656 -23.94 -1.06 -31.62
C PRO A 656 -23.07 -1.62 -30.48
N PRO A 657 -21.84 -1.11 -30.30
CA PRO A 657 -20.97 -1.49 -29.20
C PRO A 657 -21.50 -0.90 -27.88
N ASP A 658 -21.42 -1.68 -26.81
CA ASP A 658 -21.96 -1.33 -25.48
C ASP A 658 -20.92 -0.67 -24.57
N VAL A 659 -19.63 -0.89 -24.86
CA VAL A 659 -18.49 -0.37 -24.08
C VAL A 659 -17.46 0.18 -25.06
N LEU A 660 -16.89 1.34 -24.72
CA LEU A 660 -15.87 2.05 -25.50
C LEU A 660 -14.64 2.29 -24.63
N GLY A 661 -13.45 2.27 -25.24
CA GLY A 661 -12.23 2.80 -24.62
C GLY A 661 -11.26 3.31 -25.67
N TYR A 662 -10.23 4.04 -25.25
CA TYR A 662 -9.25 4.63 -26.17
C TYR A 662 -7.88 4.72 -25.50
N ASP A 663 -6.86 4.32 -26.22
CA ASP A 663 -5.48 4.27 -25.71
C ASP A 663 -4.62 5.48 -26.15
N GLY A 664 -5.20 6.50 -26.77
CA GLY A 664 -4.42 7.60 -27.37
C GLY A 664 -4.19 7.45 -28.88
N THR A 665 -4.49 6.27 -29.44
CA THR A 665 -4.26 5.96 -30.86
C THR A 665 -5.43 5.20 -31.51
N VAL A 666 -6.05 4.27 -30.80
CA VAL A 666 -7.08 3.34 -31.29
C VAL A 666 -8.29 3.40 -30.37
N VAL A 667 -9.49 3.32 -30.95
CA VAL A 667 -10.75 3.18 -30.21
C VAL A 667 -11.11 1.70 -30.13
N TRP A 668 -11.30 1.22 -28.91
CA TRP A 668 -11.65 -0.16 -28.59
C TRP A 668 -13.15 -0.30 -28.39
N PHE A 669 -13.72 -1.39 -28.91
CA PHE A 669 -15.14 -1.68 -28.86
C PHE A 669 -15.40 -3.07 -28.30
N ALA A 670 -16.35 -3.17 -27.37
CA ALA A 670 -16.89 -4.45 -26.91
C ALA A 670 -18.42 -4.51 -27.06
N TYR A 671 -18.92 -5.69 -27.44
CA TYR A 671 -20.35 -5.96 -27.64
C TYR A 671 -20.88 -6.84 -26.49
N ARG A 672 -21.99 -6.44 -25.83
CA ARG A 672 -22.73 -7.29 -24.88
C ARG A 672 -23.70 -8.17 -25.66
N GLY A 673 -23.39 -9.45 -25.85
CA GLY A 673 -24.32 -10.37 -26.54
C GLY A 673 -23.75 -11.73 -26.92
N ALA A 674 -24.49 -12.46 -27.78
CA ALA A 674 -24.23 -13.86 -28.15
C ALA A 674 -22.95 -14.09 -28.99
N ARG A 675 -22.29 -13.03 -29.46
CA ARG A 675 -20.90 -13.06 -29.95
C ARG A 675 -20.08 -12.24 -28.97
N GLN A 676 -19.32 -12.93 -28.12
CA GLN A 676 -18.44 -12.34 -27.12
C GLN A 676 -17.08 -12.02 -27.77
N GLU A 677 -17.11 -11.21 -28.83
CA GLU A 677 -15.92 -10.81 -29.59
C GLU A 677 -15.66 -9.33 -29.31
N MET A 678 -14.47 -8.98 -28.81
CA MET A 678 -13.96 -7.62 -28.85
C MET A 678 -13.34 -7.39 -30.22
N VAL A 679 -13.76 -6.34 -30.91
CA VAL A 679 -13.25 -6.02 -32.23
C VAL A 679 -12.44 -4.74 -32.11
N PRO A 680 -11.10 -4.79 -32.20
CA PRO A 680 -10.30 -3.58 -32.32
C PRO A 680 -10.65 -2.88 -33.64
N VAL A 681 -11.04 -1.61 -33.56
CA VAL A 681 -11.25 -0.79 -34.74
C VAL A 681 -10.33 0.40 -34.65
N GLU A 682 -9.28 0.40 -35.47
CA GLU A 682 -8.40 1.55 -35.59
C GLU A 682 -9.17 2.68 -36.29
N TYR A 683 -9.49 3.73 -35.54
CA TYR A 683 -10.03 4.95 -36.12
C TYR A 683 -8.87 5.86 -36.49
N ASN A 684 -8.69 6.11 -37.79
CA ASN A 684 -7.72 7.09 -38.24
C ASN A 684 -8.37 8.48 -38.23
N ALA A 685 -7.97 9.30 -37.26
CA ALA A 685 -8.47 10.66 -37.08
C ALA A 685 -8.18 11.60 -38.27
N ASP A 686 -7.09 11.38 -39.01
CA ASP A 686 -6.71 12.22 -40.15
C ASP A 686 -7.55 11.93 -41.40
N SER A 687 -7.97 10.68 -41.58
CA SER A 687 -8.77 10.26 -42.75
C SER A 687 -10.25 10.08 -42.45
N GLU A 688 -10.68 10.18 -41.19
CA GLU A 688 -12.04 9.89 -40.71
C GLU A 688 -12.53 8.49 -41.15
N THR A 689 -11.60 7.54 -41.29
CA THR A 689 -11.90 6.17 -41.71
C THR A 689 -11.53 5.18 -40.62
N CYS A 690 -12.44 4.25 -40.35
CA CYS A 690 -12.15 3.06 -39.56
C CYS A 690 -11.44 2.00 -40.41
N ILE A 691 -10.35 1.46 -39.89
CA ILE A 691 -9.70 0.25 -40.37
C ILE A 691 -10.03 -0.84 -39.35
N GLU A 692 -10.81 -1.85 -39.77
CA GLU A 692 -11.02 -3.05 -38.97
C GLU A 692 -9.66 -3.76 -38.87
N ILE A 693 -9.06 -3.81 -37.67
CA ILE A 693 -7.85 -4.61 -37.47
C ILE A 693 -8.31 -6.08 -37.46
N VAL A 694 -7.70 -6.88 -38.33
CA VAL A 694 -8.22 -8.16 -38.86
C VAL A 694 -8.15 -9.34 -37.86
N THR A 695 -8.04 -9.08 -36.55
CA THR A 695 -8.06 -10.12 -35.53
C THR A 695 -8.98 -9.73 -34.37
N PRO A 696 -10.28 -10.12 -34.42
CA PRO A 696 -11.16 -9.98 -33.27
C PRO A 696 -10.61 -10.80 -32.10
N LEU A 697 -10.59 -10.19 -30.92
CA LEU A 697 -10.22 -10.82 -29.67
C LEU A 697 -11.47 -11.49 -29.08
N SER A 698 -11.56 -12.81 -29.18
CA SER A 698 -12.64 -13.57 -28.55
C SER A 698 -12.36 -13.71 -27.05
N LEU A 699 -13.19 -13.09 -26.21
CA LEU A 699 -13.17 -13.31 -24.76
C LEU A 699 -14.33 -14.23 -24.37
N GLU A 700 -14.09 -15.17 -23.47
CA GLU A 700 -15.13 -16.13 -23.02
C GLU A 700 -16.16 -15.52 -22.04
N VAL A 701 -15.98 -14.25 -21.65
CA VAL A 701 -16.76 -13.59 -20.58
C VAL A 701 -17.35 -12.27 -21.07
N SER A 702 -18.55 -11.92 -20.58
CA SER A 702 -19.18 -10.63 -20.87
C SER A 702 -18.39 -9.47 -20.29
N VAL A 703 -17.96 -8.56 -21.15
CA VAL A 703 -17.28 -7.30 -20.76
C VAL A 703 -18.30 -6.35 -20.12
N SER A 704 -18.01 -5.91 -18.89
CA SER A 704 -18.79 -4.90 -18.19
C SER A 704 -18.29 -3.49 -18.49
N ASP A 705 -16.96 -3.32 -18.50
CA ASP A 705 -16.28 -2.05 -18.79
C ASP A 705 -14.86 -2.27 -19.34
N LEU A 706 -14.25 -1.24 -19.93
CA LEU A 706 -12.94 -1.30 -20.57
C LEU A 706 -12.16 -0.01 -20.36
N LEU A 707 -10.93 -0.15 -19.86
CA LEU A 707 -9.97 0.94 -19.71
C LEU A 707 -8.76 0.64 -20.59
N ALA A 708 -8.56 1.43 -21.63
CA ALA A 708 -7.41 1.31 -22.51
C ALA A 708 -6.29 2.25 -22.05
N THR A 709 -5.08 1.72 -21.88
CA THR A 709 -3.87 2.49 -21.60
C THR A 709 -2.85 2.26 -22.72
N ASN A 710 -1.78 3.05 -22.76
CA ASN A 710 -0.77 2.96 -23.83
C ASN A 710 -0.18 1.55 -24.00
N ASP A 711 -0.06 0.77 -22.91
CA ASP A 711 0.67 -0.51 -22.90
C ASP A 711 -0.24 -1.72 -22.60
N VAL A 712 -1.37 -1.52 -21.94
CA VAL A 712 -2.25 -2.60 -21.47
C VAL A 712 -3.72 -2.20 -21.63
N LEU A 713 -4.51 -3.15 -22.12
CA LEU A 713 -5.97 -3.06 -22.15
C LEU A 713 -6.54 -3.76 -20.90
N PHE A 714 -7.22 -3.01 -20.04
CA PHE A 714 -7.90 -3.54 -18.86
C PHE A 714 -9.36 -3.80 -19.20
N VAL A 715 -9.80 -5.04 -18.97
CA VAL A 715 -11.13 -5.51 -19.33
C VAL A 715 -11.82 -5.99 -18.06
N ALA A 716 -12.85 -5.26 -17.63
CA ALA A 716 -13.69 -5.71 -16.53
C ALA A 716 -14.68 -6.75 -17.07
N SER A 717 -14.77 -7.90 -16.40
CA SER A 717 -15.74 -8.93 -16.73
C SER A 717 -16.09 -9.73 -15.49
N ALA A 718 -17.39 -9.89 -15.21
CA ALA A 718 -17.99 -10.70 -14.13
C ALA A 718 -17.05 -11.04 -12.94
N GLY A 719 -16.56 -10.01 -12.25
CA GLY A 719 -15.75 -10.17 -11.03
C GLY A 719 -14.22 -10.15 -11.19
N THR A 720 -13.74 -10.07 -12.43
CA THR A 720 -12.32 -10.03 -12.75
C THR A 720 -11.97 -8.77 -13.54
N VAL A 721 -10.71 -8.36 -13.43
CA VAL A 721 -10.07 -7.40 -14.34
C VAL A 721 -9.00 -8.17 -15.10
N THR A 722 -9.22 -8.36 -16.40
CA THR A 722 -8.28 -9.05 -17.30
C THR A 722 -7.38 -8.02 -17.96
N LEU A 723 -6.07 -8.23 -17.86
CA LEU A 723 -5.06 -7.44 -18.55
C LEU A 723 -4.76 -8.11 -19.88
N VAL A 724 -4.88 -7.36 -20.96
CA VAL A 724 -4.67 -7.84 -22.33
C VAL A 724 -3.61 -7.00 -23.01
N ASP A 725 -2.72 -7.65 -23.75
CA ASP A 725 -1.79 -6.99 -24.65
C ASP A 725 -2.59 -6.42 -25.84
N PRO A 726 -2.61 -5.09 -26.05
CA PRO A 726 -3.37 -4.47 -27.14
C PRO A 726 -2.81 -4.79 -28.53
N ALA A 727 -1.52 -5.14 -28.66
CA ALA A 727 -0.88 -5.46 -29.93
C ALA A 727 -1.09 -6.93 -30.33
N GLU A 728 -0.96 -7.85 -29.37
CA GLU A 728 -1.05 -9.30 -29.63
C GLU A 728 -2.43 -9.90 -29.33
N GLY A 729 -3.27 -9.20 -28.55
CA GLY A 729 -4.54 -9.74 -28.05
C GLY A 729 -4.35 -10.88 -27.03
N THR A 730 -3.16 -11.02 -26.45
CA THR A 730 -2.88 -12.08 -25.48
C THR A 730 -3.24 -11.63 -24.07
N ILE A 731 -3.82 -12.54 -23.28
CA ILE A 731 -4.06 -12.29 -21.85
C ILE A 731 -2.71 -12.27 -21.13
N LEU A 732 -2.40 -11.13 -20.51
CA LEU A 732 -1.19 -10.93 -19.71
C LEU A 732 -1.41 -11.40 -18.26
N ASN A 733 -2.57 -11.08 -17.69
CA ASN A 733 -2.92 -11.44 -16.32
C ASN A 733 -4.44 -11.38 -16.10
N VAL A 734 -4.95 -12.07 -15.08
CA VAL A 734 -6.35 -11.98 -14.63
C VAL A 734 -6.36 -11.71 -13.14
N ILE A 735 -6.91 -10.56 -12.75
CA ILE A 735 -7.04 -10.17 -11.36
C ILE A 735 -8.47 -10.48 -10.93
N GLY A 736 -8.65 -11.49 -10.08
CA GLY A 736 -9.89 -11.66 -9.34
C GLY A 736 -10.03 -10.52 -8.35
N ALA A 737 -11.10 -9.72 -8.42
CA ALA A 737 -11.30 -8.57 -7.55
C ALA A 737 -12.56 -8.73 -6.69
N SER A 738 -13.69 -9.09 -7.30
CA SER A 738 -14.96 -9.32 -6.61
C SER A 738 -15.91 -10.17 -7.47
N GLN A 739 -17.22 -10.20 -7.24
CA GLN A 739 -18.21 -10.90 -8.08
C GLN A 739 -18.82 -10.02 -9.17
N SER A 740 -18.65 -8.68 -9.13
CA SER A 740 -19.38 -7.76 -10.01
C SER A 740 -18.65 -6.44 -10.28
N ILE A 741 -17.39 -6.53 -10.73
CA ILE A 741 -16.67 -5.36 -11.26
C ILE A 741 -17.44 -4.79 -12.46
N PHE A 742 -17.78 -3.51 -12.40
CA PHE A 742 -18.66 -2.87 -13.37
C PHE A 742 -18.11 -1.59 -13.99
N ALA A 743 -17.09 -0.97 -13.38
CA ALA A 743 -16.46 0.24 -13.89
C ALA A 743 -14.95 0.23 -13.58
N LEU A 744 -14.17 0.78 -14.50
CA LEU A 744 -12.72 0.94 -14.42
C LEU A 744 -12.37 2.42 -14.66
N ALA A 745 -11.45 2.95 -13.87
CA ALA A 745 -10.94 4.30 -14.06
C ALA A 745 -9.46 4.35 -13.70
N GLY A 746 -8.67 5.16 -14.39
CA GLY A 746 -7.27 5.30 -14.03
C GLY A 746 -6.40 5.75 -15.19
N ASN A 747 -5.12 5.48 -15.04
CA ASN A 747 -4.09 5.70 -16.05
C ASN A 747 -3.17 4.46 -16.13
N SER A 748 -2.08 4.56 -16.89
CA SER A 748 -1.12 3.47 -17.03
C SER A 748 -0.40 3.09 -15.72
N GLN A 749 -0.37 3.97 -14.72
CA GLN A 749 0.33 3.74 -13.44
C GLN A 749 -0.59 3.17 -12.36
N GLN A 750 -1.84 3.65 -12.31
CA GLN A 750 -2.80 3.33 -11.28
C GLN A 750 -4.16 3.13 -11.91
N VAL A 751 -4.70 1.92 -11.74
CA VAL A 751 -6.04 1.55 -12.21
C VAL A 751 -6.94 1.31 -11.01
N TRP A 752 -8.17 1.76 -11.09
CA TRP A 752 -9.20 1.60 -10.09
C TRP A 752 -10.32 0.76 -10.65
N ALA A 753 -10.82 -0.19 -9.87
CA ALA A 753 -11.92 -1.05 -10.24
C ALA A 753 -13.05 -0.94 -9.21
N ALA A 754 -14.25 -0.65 -9.69
CA ALA A 754 -15.45 -0.51 -8.85
C ALA A 754 -16.35 -1.75 -8.93
N ASP A 755 -16.85 -2.18 -7.77
CA ASP A 755 -17.81 -3.28 -7.60
C ASP A 755 -19.20 -2.77 -7.24
N ARG A 756 -20.20 -3.25 -7.99
CA ARG A 756 -21.58 -2.78 -7.96
C ARG A 756 -22.32 -3.19 -6.69
N ASN A 757 -22.01 -4.35 -6.13
CA ASN A 757 -22.87 -4.93 -5.09
C ASN A 757 -22.66 -4.31 -3.71
N GLN A 758 -21.44 -3.83 -3.42
CA GLN A 758 -21.07 -3.31 -2.11
C GLN A 758 -20.39 -1.93 -2.15
N GLY A 759 -20.23 -1.35 -3.35
CA GLY A 759 -19.59 -0.04 -3.51
C GLY A 759 -18.09 -0.08 -3.25
N TYR A 760 -17.47 -1.24 -3.41
CA TYR A 760 -16.05 -1.42 -3.20
C TYR A 760 -15.24 -0.88 -4.36
N ILE A 761 -14.16 -0.20 -4.02
CA ILE A 761 -13.24 0.38 -4.98
C ILE A 761 -11.86 -0.17 -4.66
N TYR A 762 -11.29 -0.87 -5.62
CA TYR A 762 -9.99 -1.51 -5.53
C TYR A 762 -8.97 -0.72 -6.33
N SER A 763 -7.78 -0.52 -5.80
CA SER A 763 -6.64 -0.06 -6.59
C SER A 763 -5.88 -1.26 -7.14
N ILE A 764 -5.50 -1.19 -8.41
CA ILE A 764 -4.68 -2.13 -9.12
C ILE A 764 -3.41 -1.39 -9.51
N TYR A 765 -2.29 -1.80 -8.91
CA TYR A 765 -0.96 -1.30 -9.27
C TYR A 765 -0.35 -2.21 -10.33
N GLN A 766 0.27 -1.60 -11.33
CA GLN A 766 0.99 -2.32 -12.37
C GLN A 766 2.36 -2.75 -11.81
N GLY A 767 2.42 -3.86 -11.06
CA GLY A 767 3.64 -4.33 -10.38
C GLY A 767 3.60 -5.80 -10.01
#